data_AF-A0A8H3X9M6-F1
#
_entry.id   AF-A0A8H3X9M6-F1
#
_cell.length_a   1.000
_cell.length_b   1.000
_cell.length_c   1.000
_cell.angle_alpha   90.00
_cell.angle_beta   90.00
_cell.angle_gamma   90.00
#
_symmetry.space_group_name_H-M   'P 1'
#
loop_
_entity.id
_entity.type
_entity.pdbx_description
1 polymer ?
#
loop_
_entity_poly.entity_id
_entity_poly.type
_entity_poly.pdbx_seq_one_letter_code
_entity_poly.pdbx_strand_id
1 'polypeptide(L)'
;MSSANQLKIEEIRLHILENIKKIDATISQQENAVIIVGETREGKTTLFNYLIGNALFSKENIDCGGFEIYSGIKTYIGDPLNNININNHSISQTSLPLNQGEFWDCPGFGDSRSAQQNIINAYSIYMLTKSIKKLKVLIVVSEATITEKSKKKLLKLIQYLGEIFKNNINLVEGLCLVVTQSNNLNLRNVRYTLDKILRERNGQESFSESQRTILNLLSSRMSPIAMFNAPREDGLISDQDKLEIMNCIDRISYIENFEPSFSLEPEAEHFIEDLIKKFYNDIENFMFGKFYPALQNYIVSVIDSHNDTVKKLRNSLNEFIDELKEIISDDKDLQKFENNLTQILLIINRLKRNDLKDELSKKLFQLDFIKVVKTKSITIEGYTDKWYRFIPNLINIIELLKSGPEIIKEEQVLTFKGTIIGTEDIKKFFETNDITNYKEINVYSLNSIFIDQDITAPGVFLTFISPQLRVIGENRTINLKGKSRNAWKRWITGEPGGNGGHFYAKGRNFINLSSLIIDISGGDGGKGQDGGNGADGLCGPDSGKEIVENKEESALVSRKKVSGATKKILEKGVIESVEKGFKFFFTFNDKYKEVYEVYNPGQEGGNGGRGGVGGNKGSHGTVYIEPNELLKEPTIIKENNEKGINGEDGLPGRGGKNGPKYCGIYINEISYSGFKVYKEFDSESNDSETRTVEIADSKEIVANCTDERVTTLVPTSSKESDTESIDSDERIDSKKSDTNSKNDLKATASRFLTSYLGSAAALGYSALPIMTKQVLKIGSLTGASLAAGLGVSIAIPLVISPVSAHFSSYWEEKPHKLDDKSFVSDGKSPSPLNDKSKSESSLPKDEKSDSDYSKKLSDYNEYYKNNSQVINVFFKNSR
;
A
#
# COMPACT_ATOMS: atom_id res chain seq x y z
N MET A 1 51.08 -19.24 -19.62
CA MET A 1 52.04 -18.12 -19.45
C MET A 1 52.88 -18.38 -18.21
N SER A 2 54.03 -17.70 -18.07
CA SER A 2 54.74 -17.61 -16.79
C SER A 2 54.01 -16.67 -15.83
N SER A 3 54.21 -16.84 -14.52
CA SER A 3 53.65 -15.95 -13.49
C SER A 3 54.08 -14.48 -13.71
N ALA A 4 55.33 -14.24 -14.09
CA ALA A 4 55.85 -12.91 -14.42
C ALA A 4 55.09 -12.23 -15.59
N ASN A 5 54.63 -12.99 -16.59
CA ASN A 5 53.83 -12.42 -17.69
C ASN A 5 52.41 -12.07 -17.22
N GLN A 6 51.82 -12.85 -16.30
CA GLN A 6 50.50 -12.54 -15.72
C GLN A 6 50.55 -11.29 -14.84
N LEU A 7 51.57 -11.16 -13.99
CA LEU A 7 51.80 -9.94 -13.19
C LEU A 7 51.90 -8.70 -14.09
N LYS A 8 52.70 -8.76 -15.16
CA LYS A 8 52.85 -7.66 -16.11
C LYS A 8 51.52 -7.31 -16.82
N ILE A 9 50.67 -8.29 -17.14
CA ILE A 9 49.36 -8.03 -17.75
C ILE A 9 48.42 -7.32 -16.76
N GLU A 10 48.42 -7.71 -15.48
CA GLU A 10 47.60 -7.06 -14.46
C GLU A 10 48.10 -5.64 -14.10
N GLU A 11 49.42 -5.41 -14.03
CA GLU A 11 50.00 -4.06 -13.89
C GLU A 11 49.52 -3.13 -15.01
N ILE A 12 49.58 -3.61 -16.25
CA ILE A 12 49.13 -2.89 -17.45
C ILE A 12 47.62 -2.59 -17.39
N ARG A 13 46.81 -3.59 -17.04
CA ARG A 13 45.36 -3.48 -16.93
C ARG A 13 44.97 -2.48 -15.84
N LEU A 14 45.64 -2.50 -14.69
CA LEU A 14 45.46 -1.52 -13.63
C LEU A 14 45.81 -0.11 -14.11
N HIS A 15 46.91 0.05 -14.87
CA HIS A 15 47.28 1.35 -15.43
C HIS A 15 46.24 1.90 -16.43
N ILE A 16 45.66 1.06 -17.30
CA ILE A 16 44.57 1.50 -18.19
C ILE A 16 43.33 1.92 -17.37
N LEU A 17 42.93 1.12 -16.38
CA LEU A 17 41.79 1.42 -15.51
C LEU A 17 41.99 2.69 -14.64
N GLU A 18 43.23 2.99 -14.24
CA GLU A 18 43.57 4.22 -13.53
C GLU A 18 43.46 5.44 -14.43
N ASN A 19 43.95 5.35 -15.67
CA ASN A 19 43.83 6.44 -16.66
C ASN A 19 42.37 6.66 -17.08
N ILE A 20 41.58 5.60 -17.30
CA ILE A 20 40.13 5.70 -17.55
C ILE A 20 39.44 6.50 -16.45
N LYS A 21 39.70 6.19 -15.17
CA LYS A 21 39.13 6.96 -14.03
C LYS A 21 39.55 8.43 -14.00
N LYS A 22 40.78 8.76 -14.44
CA LYS A 22 41.23 10.15 -14.55
C LYS A 22 40.50 10.86 -15.69
N ILE A 23 40.32 10.21 -16.83
CA ILE A 23 39.59 10.75 -17.99
C ILE A 23 38.11 11.00 -17.61
N ASP A 24 37.46 10.04 -16.94
CA ASP A 24 36.09 10.13 -16.40
C ASP A 24 35.89 11.26 -15.37
N ALA A 25 36.98 11.73 -14.75
CA ALA A 25 36.97 12.82 -13.77
C ALA A 25 37.36 14.18 -14.38
N THR A 26 38.09 14.19 -15.50
CA THR A 26 38.55 15.41 -16.18
C THR A 26 37.57 15.91 -17.23
N ILE A 27 36.88 15.01 -17.95
CA ILE A 27 35.97 15.37 -19.04
C ILE A 27 34.54 15.53 -18.51
N SER A 28 34.10 16.78 -18.39
CA SER A 28 32.69 17.13 -18.18
C SER A 28 31.95 17.31 -19.51
N GLN A 29 30.62 17.36 -19.47
CA GLN A 29 29.84 17.80 -20.64
C GLN A 29 30.20 19.24 -21.03
N GLN A 30 30.27 19.50 -22.34
CA GLN A 30 30.50 20.83 -22.93
C GLN A 30 29.59 21.04 -24.15
N GLU A 31 29.20 22.28 -24.41
CA GLU A 31 28.45 22.62 -25.63
C GLU A 31 29.35 22.55 -26.86
N ASN A 32 30.45 23.32 -26.84
CA ASN A 32 31.41 23.48 -27.93
C ASN A 32 32.80 23.01 -27.51
N ALA A 33 33.58 22.48 -28.46
CA ALA A 33 35.03 22.27 -28.28
C ALA A 33 35.82 22.30 -29.60
N VAL A 34 37.12 22.58 -29.48
CA VAL A 34 38.15 22.47 -30.53
C VAL A 34 39.19 21.44 -30.08
N ILE A 35 39.14 20.22 -30.63
CA ILE A 35 40.08 19.15 -30.28
C ILE A 35 41.30 19.19 -31.22
N ILE A 36 42.49 19.26 -30.63
CA ILE A 36 43.78 19.35 -31.33
C ILE A 36 44.36 17.94 -31.52
N VAL A 37 44.46 17.48 -32.77
CA VAL A 37 44.76 16.08 -33.14
C VAL A 37 46.00 15.98 -34.03
N GLY A 38 46.74 14.87 -33.95
CA GLY A 38 48.02 14.73 -34.68
C GLY A 38 49.03 13.84 -33.96
N GLU A 39 50.08 13.43 -34.67
CA GLU A 39 51.11 12.52 -34.12
C GLU A 39 51.90 13.15 -32.94
N THR A 40 52.67 12.31 -32.28
CA THR A 40 53.62 12.70 -31.23
C THR A 40 54.75 13.58 -31.81
N ARG A 41 55.05 14.69 -31.13
CA ARG A 41 56.00 15.77 -31.52
C ARG A 41 55.61 16.68 -32.70
N GLU A 42 54.39 16.60 -33.25
CA GLU A 42 53.94 17.54 -34.30
C GLU A 42 53.62 18.97 -33.77
N GLY A 43 53.91 19.27 -32.49
CA GLY A 43 53.74 20.62 -31.91
C GLY A 43 52.38 20.91 -31.26
N LYS A 44 51.50 19.92 -31.08
CA LYS A 44 50.14 20.09 -30.53
C LYS A 44 50.08 20.89 -29.22
N THR A 45 50.83 20.47 -28.20
CA THR A 45 50.85 21.09 -26.87
C THR A 45 51.41 22.53 -26.91
N THR A 46 52.34 22.80 -27.82
CA THR A 46 52.86 24.15 -28.09
C THR A 46 51.77 25.02 -28.71
N LEU A 47 51.08 24.51 -29.75
CA LEU A 47 49.96 25.19 -30.40
C LEU A 47 48.78 25.42 -29.43
N PHE A 48 48.47 24.46 -28.58
CA PHE A 48 47.46 24.59 -27.51
C PHE A 48 47.78 25.78 -26.61
N ASN A 49 48.99 25.84 -26.05
CA ASN A 49 49.45 26.96 -25.22
C ASN A 49 49.38 28.31 -25.97
N TYR A 50 49.77 28.34 -27.24
CA TYR A 50 49.70 29.53 -28.09
C TYR A 50 48.26 30.04 -28.26
N LEU A 51 47.32 29.14 -28.61
CA LEU A 51 45.91 29.47 -28.83
C LEU A 51 45.23 29.97 -27.55
N ILE A 52 45.44 29.30 -26.42
CA ILE A 52 44.79 29.65 -25.14
C ILE A 52 45.35 30.91 -24.47
N GLY A 53 46.42 31.51 -25.01
CA GLY A 53 46.95 32.82 -24.60
C GLY A 53 48.24 32.79 -23.79
N ASN A 54 48.88 31.63 -23.66
CA ASN A 54 50.12 31.50 -22.92
C ASN A 54 51.28 32.03 -23.79
N ALA A 55 51.95 33.07 -23.32
CA ALA A 55 53.05 33.70 -24.04
C ALA A 55 54.18 32.68 -24.32
N LEU A 56 54.46 32.43 -25.60
CA LEU A 56 55.53 31.55 -26.04
C LEU A 56 56.76 32.35 -26.44
N PHE A 57 57.92 31.82 -26.10
CA PHE A 57 59.21 32.45 -26.38
C PHE A 57 60.11 31.51 -27.19
N SER A 58 60.91 32.09 -28.05
CA SER A 58 61.94 31.43 -28.86
C SER A 58 63.34 31.69 -28.30
N LYS A 59 64.20 30.67 -28.40
CA LYS A 59 65.64 30.79 -28.12
C LYS A 59 66.47 29.89 -29.03
N GLU A 60 67.56 30.40 -29.57
CA GLU A 60 68.54 29.65 -30.36
C GLU A 60 69.16 28.51 -29.53
N ASN A 61 68.97 27.27 -30.01
CA ASN A 61 69.66 26.09 -29.51
C ASN A 61 70.98 25.93 -30.30
N ILE A 62 72.07 26.24 -29.59
CA ILE A 62 73.45 26.23 -30.07
C ILE A 62 73.88 24.85 -30.62
N ASP A 63 73.31 23.75 -30.10
CA ASP A 63 73.68 22.39 -30.50
C ASP A 63 73.07 21.97 -31.85
N CYS A 64 72.00 22.64 -32.30
CA CYS A 64 71.27 22.28 -33.53
C CYS A 64 71.12 23.39 -34.57
N GLY A 65 71.46 24.65 -34.23
CA GLY A 65 71.39 25.79 -35.16
C GLY A 65 69.97 26.20 -35.53
N GLY A 66 69.03 26.06 -34.59
CA GLY A 66 67.62 26.41 -34.76
C GLY A 66 66.97 26.82 -33.45
N PHE A 67 65.79 27.44 -33.52
CA PHE A 67 65.12 28.02 -32.37
C PHE A 67 64.18 27.03 -31.67
N GLU A 68 64.32 26.87 -30.36
CA GLU A 68 63.41 26.10 -29.51
C GLU A 68 62.34 27.00 -28.88
N ILE A 69 61.15 26.44 -28.67
CA ILE A 69 59.97 27.16 -28.14
C ILE A 69 59.69 26.71 -26.72
N TYR A 70 59.61 27.67 -25.79
CA TYR A 70 59.28 27.44 -24.38
C TYR A 70 58.12 28.35 -23.93
N SER A 71 57.39 27.92 -22.90
CA SER A 71 56.34 28.74 -22.28
C SER A 71 56.95 29.77 -21.33
N GLY A 72 56.48 31.02 -21.39
CA GLY A 72 56.94 32.12 -20.54
C GLY A 72 56.35 32.15 -19.14
N ILE A 73 55.52 31.16 -18.76
CA ILE A 73 54.82 31.14 -17.47
C ILE A 73 55.81 30.92 -16.31
N LYS A 74 56.22 32.01 -15.66
CA LYS A 74 56.82 31.98 -14.34
C LYS A 74 55.76 31.77 -13.25
N THR A 75 55.39 30.51 -13.06
CA THR A 75 54.99 29.90 -11.77
C THR A 75 54.15 30.77 -10.81
N TYR A 76 52.82 30.63 -10.89
CA TYR A 76 51.97 30.81 -9.70
C TYR A 76 51.67 29.44 -9.12
N ILE A 77 52.19 29.15 -7.92
CA ILE A 77 52.08 27.83 -7.28
C ILE A 77 50.60 27.53 -6.98
N GLY A 78 50.00 26.58 -7.73
CA GLY A 78 48.64 26.08 -7.47
C GLY A 78 47.84 25.70 -8.73
N ASP A 79 48.10 26.32 -9.88
CA ASP A 79 47.40 26.02 -11.13
C ASP A 79 47.81 24.62 -11.68
N PRO A 80 46.88 23.70 -11.99
CA PRO A 80 47.20 22.39 -12.58
C PRO A 80 47.91 22.47 -13.94
N LEU A 81 47.77 23.58 -14.69
CA LEU A 81 48.45 23.80 -15.97
C LEU A 81 49.97 24.04 -15.82
N ASN A 82 50.47 24.38 -14.62
CA ASN A 82 51.90 24.65 -14.36
C ASN A 82 52.84 23.48 -14.75
N ASN A 83 52.34 22.24 -14.79
CA ASN A 83 53.17 21.05 -15.05
C ASN A 83 53.33 20.71 -16.54
N ILE A 84 52.75 21.49 -17.45
CA ILE A 84 52.84 21.27 -18.91
C ILE A 84 54.18 21.82 -19.43
N ASN A 85 55.25 21.06 -19.23
CA ASN A 85 56.61 21.51 -19.54
C ASN A 85 56.93 21.39 -21.04
N ILE A 86 56.92 22.51 -21.79
CA ILE A 86 57.19 22.53 -23.24
C ILE A 86 58.70 22.36 -23.52
N ASN A 87 59.22 21.14 -23.30
CA ASN A 87 60.61 20.77 -23.57
C ASN A 87 60.68 19.71 -24.69
N ASN A 88 61.60 19.90 -25.64
CA ASN A 88 61.87 19.03 -26.80
C ASN A 88 62.49 17.65 -26.46
N HIS A 89 62.49 17.23 -25.19
CA HIS A 89 63.06 15.95 -24.79
C HIS A 89 62.32 14.76 -25.42
N SER A 90 62.99 13.60 -25.47
CA SER A 90 62.59 12.47 -26.33
C SER A 90 61.26 11.77 -25.95
N ILE A 91 60.62 12.13 -24.85
CA ILE A 91 59.41 11.50 -24.30
C ILE A 91 58.22 12.46 -24.42
N SER A 92 57.13 12.02 -25.06
CA SER A 92 55.89 12.80 -25.14
C SER A 92 55.21 12.87 -23.77
N GLN A 93 54.86 14.08 -23.34
CA GLN A 93 54.36 14.38 -22.00
C GLN A 93 52.83 14.30 -21.88
N THR A 94 52.07 14.72 -22.91
CA THR A 94 50.60 14.55 -22.96
C THR A 94 50.22 13.08 -23.09
N SER A 95 49.95 12.42 -21.96
CA SER A 95 49.44 11.04 -21.85
C SER A 95 47.91 10.98 -21.63
N LEU A 96 47.32 12.10 -21.20
CA LEU A 96 45.90 12.33 -20.96
C LEU A 96 45.47 13.65 -21.63
N PRO A 97 44.19 13.82 -21.99
CA PRO A 97 43.69 15.06 -22.59
C PRO A 97 43.70 16.21 -21.57
N LEU A 98 44.02 17.42 -22.05
CA LEU A 98 44.14 18.65 -21.26
C LEU A 98 43.28 19.75 -21.91
N ASN A 99 42.61 20.59 -21.11
CA ASN A 99 41.75 21.66 -21.62
C ASN A 99 41.99 23.04 -21.00
N GLN A 100 41.62 24.07 -21.76
CA GLN A 100 41.44 25.44 -21.27
C GLN A 100 40.44 26.15 -22.21
N GLY A 101 39.31 26.59 -21.66
CA GLY A 101 38.19 27.07 -22.46
C GLY A 101 37.58 25.94 -23.31
N GLU A 102 37.40 26.20 -24.61
CA GLU A 102 36.93 25.21 -25.59
C GLU A 102 38.05 24.34 -26.19
N PHE A 103 39.33 24.69 -25.98
CA PHE A 103 40.46 23.99 -26.58
C PHE A 103 40.87 22.75 -25.78
N TRP A 104 41.21 21.68 -26.50
CA TRP A 104 41.69 20.41 -25.93
C TRP A 104 42.98 19.93 -26.62
N ASP A 105 44.10 19.79 -25.89
CA ASP A 105 45.28 19.04 -26.36
C ASP A 105 45.05 17.54 -26.14
N CYS A 106 45.00 16.77 -27.22
CA CYS A 106 44.86 15.32 -27.14
C CYS A 106 46.23 14.60 -27.07
N PRO A 107 46.29 13.41 -26.46
CA PRO A 107 47.42 12.49 -26.61
C PRO A 107 47.79 12.19 -28.07
N GLY A 108 48.99 11.65 -28.30
CA GLY A 108 49.51 11.36 -29.64
C GLY A 108 48.62 10.43 -30.47
N PHE A 109 48.15 10.89 -31.63
CA PHE A 109 47.44 10.03 -32.58
C PHE A 109 48.42 9.00 -33.15
N GLY A 110 48.04 7.72 -33.15
CA GLY A 110 48.91 6.63 -33.60
C GLY A 110 50.14 6.35 -32.73
N ASP A 111 50.15 6.82 -31.47
CA ASP A 111 51.23 6.66 -30.47
C ASP A 111 51.40 5.20 -30.00
N SER A 112 52.02 4.39 -30.85
CA SER A 112 52.30 2.97 -30.60
C SER A 112 53.45 2.72 -29.61
N ARG A 113 53.64 3.60 -28.60
CA ARG A 113 54.57 3.35 -27.48
C ARG A 113 54.13 2.13 -26.66
N SER A 114 52.82 1.86 -26.61
CA SER A 114 52.26 0.57 -26.22
C SER A 114 50.81 0.44 -26.69
N ALA A 115 50.32 -0.79 -26.82
CA ALA A 115 48.89 -1.09 -27.01
C ALA A 115 47.97 -0.44 -25.95
N GLN A 116 48.52 -0.17 -24.76
CA GLN A 116 47.86 0.42 -23.60
C GLN A 116 47.58 1.90 -23.84
N GLN A 117 48.59 2.65 -24.32
CA GLN A 117 48.45 4.06 -24.69
C GLN A 117 47.50 4.20 -25.90
N ASN A 118 47.50 3.23 -26.83
CA ASN A 118 46.53 3.19 -27.92
C ASN A 118 45.08 3.12 -27.40
N ILE A 119 44.80 2.22 -26.43
CA ILE A 119 43.48 2.14 -25.76
C ILE A 119 43.15 3.42 -24.98
N ILE A 120 44.09 3.97 -24.21
CA ILE A 120 43.91 5.20 -23.42
C ILE A 120 43.60 6.40 -24.34
N ASN A 121 44.26 6.50 -25.49
CA ASN A 121 44.04 7.56 -26.47
C ASN A 121 42.68 7.40 -27.16
N ALA A 122 42.31 6.18 -27.56
CA ALA A 122 40.99 5.88 -28.10
C ALA A 122 39.87 6.22 -27.09
N TYR A 123 40.03 5.83 -25.82
CA TYR A 123 39.07 6.17 -24.75
C TYR A 123 38.99 7.67 -24.49
N SER A 124 40.13 8.37 -24.51
CA SER A 124 40.18 9.83 -24.37
C SER A 124 39.36 10.51 -25.47
N ILE A 125 39.56 10.12 -26.73
CA ILE A 125 38.83 10.67 -27.87
C ILE A 125 37.34 10.30 -27.77
N TYR A 126 37.00 9.06 -27.38
CA TYR A 126 35.62 8.62 -27.18
C TYR A 126 34.89 9.45 -26.12
N MET A 127 35.49 9.61 -24.94
CA MET A 127 34.97 10.42 -23.84
C MET A 127 34.72 11.87 -24.26
N LEU A 128 35.69 12.51 -24.93
CA LEU A 128 35.53 13.86 -25.46
C LEU A 128 34.34 13.94 -26.42
N THR A 129 34.35 13.09 -27.45
CA THR A 129 33.43 13.17 -28.59
C THR A 129 31.98 12.85 -28.26
N LYS A 130 31.70 12.14 -27.15
CA LYS A 130 30.35 11.96 -26.60
C LYS A 130 29.99 12.93 -25.47
N SER A 131 30.96 13.62 -24.86
CA SER A 131 30.70 14.67 -23.85
C SER A 131 30.50 16.07 -24.46
N ILE A 132 30.95 16.26 -25.70
CA ILE A 132 30.89 17.52 -26.46
C ILE A 132 29.76 17.42 -27.48
N LYS A 133 28.82 18.38 -27.50
CA LYS A 133 27.74 18.38 -28.50
C LYS A 133 28.20 18.85 -29.88
N LYS A 134 29.10 19.84 -29.91
CA LYS A 134 29.52 20.58 -31.11
C LYS A 134 31.05 20.61 -31.19
N LEU A 135 31.62 19.96 -32.21
CA LEU A 135 33.05 19.66 -32.27
C LEU A 135 33.74 20.27 -33.50
N LYS A 136 34.81 21.03 -33.29
CA LYS A 136 35.81 21.37 -34.30
C LYS A 136 37.07 20.53 -34.11
N VAL A 137 37.76 20.19 -35.19
CA VAL A 137 38.94 19.32 -35.17
C VAL A 137 40.11 20.01 -35.85
N LEU A 138 41.19 20.22 -35.09
CA LEU A 138 42.40 20.91 -35.53
C LEU A 138 43.51 19.88 -35.78
N ILE A 139 43.72 19.50 -37.04
CA ILE A 139 44.78 18.57 -37.43
C ILE A 139 46.12 19.31 -37.38
N VAL A 140 47.12 18.75 -36.68
CA VAL A 140 48.44 19.35 -36.52
C VAL A 140 49.51 18.43 -37.12
N VAL A 141 50.31 18.98 -38.04
CA VAL A 141 51.43 18.28 -38.70
C VAL A 141 52.59 19.24 -38.92
N SER A 142 53.83 18.76 -38.81
CA SER A 142 55.03 19.55 -39.12
C SER A 142 55.29 19.66 -40.63
N GLU A 143 56.03 20.69 -41.05
CA GLU A 143 56.63 20.79 -42.39
C GLU A 143 57.41 19.52 -42.76
N ALA A 144 58.10 18.91 -41.80
CA ALA A 144 58.81 17.64 -41.96
C ALA A 144 57.85 16.49 -42.33
N THR A 145 56.73 16.32 -41.62
CA THR A 145 55.73 15.27 -41.90
C THR A 145 55.02 15.44 -43.26
N ILE A 146 54.92 16.66 -43.79
CA ILE A 146 54.40 16.92 -45.15
C ILE A 146 55.45 16.63 -46.23
N THR A 147 56.71 17.04 -46.00
CA THR A 147 57.80 16.93 -46.99
C THR A 147 58.50 15.57 -47.00
N GLU A 148 58.22 14.70 -46.02
CA GLU A 148 58.77 13.35 -45.87
C GLU A 148 58.60 12.52 -47.14
N LYS A 149 59.69 11.98 -47.71
CA LYS A 149 59.66 11.27 -49.00
C LYS A 149 58.67 10.10 -49.05
N SER A 150 58.44 9.39 -47.93
CA SER A 150 57.49 8.28 -47.89
C SER A 150 56.07 8.70 -47.49
N LYS A 151 55.90 9.90 -46.91
CA LYS A 151 54.64 10.49 -46.45
C LYS A 151 53.85 9.58 -45.50
N LYS A 152 54.52 8.64 -44.83
CA LYS A 152 53.87 7.54 -44.09
C LYS A 152 53.11 8.04 -42.87
N LYS A 153 53.70 8.98 -42.12
CA LYS A 153 53.09 9.63 -40.95
C LYS A 153 51.78 10.32 -41.33
N LEU A 154 51.84 11.21 -42.31
CA LEU A 154 50.67 11.93 -42.84
C LEU A 154 49.58 10.98 -43.34
N LEU A 155 49.94 9.89 -44.04
CA LEU A 155 48.99 8.87 -44.48
C LEU A 155 48.41 8.04 -43.32
N LYS A 156 49.19 7.69 -42.28
CA LYS A 156 48.69 7.00 -41.06
C LYS A 156 47.73 7.90 -40.29
N LEU A 157 48.05 9.19 -40.13
CA LEU A 157 47.18 10.17 -39.48
C LEU A 157 45.86 10.33 -40.25
N ILE A 158 45.91 10.52 -41.57
CA ILE A 158 44.70 10.67 -42.40
C ILE A 158 43.91 9.35 -42.47
N GLN A 159 44.55 8.18 -42.38
CA GLN A 159 43.86 6.90 -42.20
C GLN A 159 43.10 6.86 -40.86
N TYR A 160 43.79 7.14 -39.75
CA TYR A 160 43.21 7.09 -38.42
C TYR A 160 42.06 8.11 -38.23
N LEU A 161 42.18 9.30 -38.84
CA LEU A 161 41.07 10.25 -38.94
C LEU A 161 39.92 9.69 -39.83
N GLY A 162 40.23 9.09 -40.98
CA GLY A 162 39.24 8.46 -41.85
C GLY A 162 38.54 7.23 -41.25
N GLU A 163 39.16 6.59 -40.24
CA GLU A 163 38.58 5.49 -39.47
C GLU A 163 37.73 6.00 -38.31
N ILE A 164 38.25 6.94 -37.50
CA ILE A 164 37.52 7.57 -36.39
C ILE A 164 36.28 8.30 -36.90
N PHE A 165 36.43 9.18 -37.89
CA PHE A 165 35.35 10.03 -38.39
C PHE A 165 34.57 9.37 -39.55
N LYS A 166 34.54 8.03 -39.59
CA LYS A 166 33.85 7.26 -40.64
C LYS A 166 32.37 7.65 -40.74
N ASN A 167 31.83 7.62 -41.96
CA ASN A 167 30.45 7.99 -42.35
C ASN A 167 30.03 9.46 -42.11
N ASN A 168 30.83 10.29 -41.43
CA ASN A 168 30.49 11.68 -41.17
C ASN A 168 30.84 12.56 -42.38
N ILE A 169 29.90 12.77 -43.29
CA ILE A 169 30.07 13.69 -44.44
C ILE A 169 30.42 15.11 -43.94
N ASN A 170 29.73 15.55 -42.89
CA ASN A 170 29.89 16.87 -42.27
C ASN A 170 31.26 17.07 -41.59
N LEU A 171 32.07 16.02 -41.42
CA LEU A 171 33.48 16.13 -40.98
C LEU A 171 34.24 17.18 -41.79
N VAL A 172 33.96 17.22 -43.09
CA VAL A 172 34.61 18.07 -44.08
C VAL A 172 34.50 19.55 -43.72
N GLU A 173 33.42 19.94 -43.06
CA GLU A 173 33.15 21.33 -42.68
C GLU A 173 33.81 21.73 -41.36
N GLY A 174 34.24 20.75 -40.55
CA GLY A 174 34.76 20.94 -39.19
C GLY A 174 36.26 20.63 -38.98
N LEU A 175 37.03 20.41 -40.05
CA LEU A 175 38.47 20.17 -40.00
C LEU A 175 39.25 21.42 -40.43
N CYS A 176 40.14 21.96 -39.59
CA CYS A 176 41.23 22.87 -40.01
C CYS A 176 42.58 22.14 -39.87
N LEU A 177 43.55 22.42 -40.75
CA LEU A 177 44.91 21.86 -40.71
C LEU A 177 45.93 22.96 -40.37
N VAL A 178 46.71 22.77 -39.31
CA VAL A 178 47.81 23.66 -38.93
C VAL A 178 49.13 22.99 -39.27
N VAL A 179 49.94 23.68 -40.09
CA VAL A 179 51.28 23.22 -40.48
C VAL A 179 52.32 23.87 -39.59
N THR A 180 52.87 23.11 -38.66
CA THR A 180 53.82 23.58 -37.63
C THR A 180 55.27 23.50 -38.09
N GLN A 181 56.17 24.16 -37.35
CA GLN A 181 57.62 24.13 -37.59
C GLN A 181 57.99 24.61 -39.01
N SER A 182 57.15 25.46 -39.62
CA SER A 182 57.35 25.80 -41.03
C SER A 182 58.44 26.83 -41.21
N ASN A 183 59.43 26.49 -42.03
CA ASN A 183 60.59 27.30 -42.34
C ASN A 183 60.45 27.90 -43.75
N ASN A 184 60.08 27.05 -44.72
CA ASN A 184 60.08 27.37 -46.15
C ASN A 184 58.81 26.94 -46.90
N LEU A 185 57.94 26.12 -46.28
CA LEU A 185 56.78 25.52 -46.95
C LEU A 185 55.54 26.44 -46.93
N ASN A 186 55.38 27.26 -47.96
CA ASN A 186 54.15 28.06 -48.11
C ASN A 186 52.89 27.21 -48.40
N LEU A 187 51.71 27.78 -48.14
CA LEU A 187 50.39 27.17 -48.36
C LEU A 187 50.16 26.56 -49.76
N ARG A 188 50.75 27.15 -50.82
CA ARG A 188 50.64 26.61 -52.19
C ARG A 188 51.42 25.31 -52.33
N ASN A 189 52.58 25.20 -51.69
CA ASN A 189 53.38 23.97 -51.65
C ASN A 189 52.71 22.88 -50.81
N VAL A 190 52.08 23.24 -49.68
CA VAL A 190 51.23 22.33 -48.88
C VAL A 190 50.13 21.72 -49.75
N ARG A 191 49.26 22.56 -50.34
CA ARG A 191 48.12 22.11 -51.15
C ARG A 191 48.54 21.29 -52.37
N TYR A 192 49.62 21.69 -53.07
CA TYR A 192 50.19 20.89 -54.17
C TYR A 192 50.69 19.52 -53.70
N THR A 193 51.31 19.42 -52.53
CA THR A 193 51.78 18.14 -51.98
C THR A 193 50.60 17.23 -51.63
N LEU A 194 49.52 17.78 -51.07
CA LEU A 194 48.29 17.04 -50.74
C LEU A 194 47.53 16.58 -52.00
N ASP A 195 47.37 17.44 -53.01
CA ASP A 195 46.82 17.10 -54.33
C ASP A 195 47.64 15.98 -55.00
N LYS A 196 48.97 16.07 -54.90
CA LYS A 196 49.88 15.04 -55.40
C LYS A 196 49.68 13.70 -54.67
N ILE A 197 49.54 13.68 -53.34
CA ILE A 197 49.20 12.45 -52.59
C ILE A 197 47.88 11.87 -53.08
N LEU A 198 46.84 12.70 -53.19
CA LEU A 198 45.51 12.28 -53.62
C LEU A 198 45.59 11.59 -54.99
N ARG A 199 46.27 12.19 -55.98
CA ARG A 199 46.46 11.60 -57.31
C ARG A 199 47.34 10.35 -57.31
N GLU A 200 48.40 10.31 -56.50
CA GLU A 200 49.30 9.15 -56.37
C GLU A 200 48.60 7.92 -55.73
N ARG A 201 47.51 8.14 -54.98
CA ARG A 201 46.78 7.10 -54.24
C ARG A 201 45.38 6.79 -54.79
N ASN A 202 44.78 7.69 -55.57
CA ASN A 202 43.45 7.48 -56.13
C ASN A 202 43.40 6.22 -57.00
N GLY A 203 42.48 5.31 -56.69
CA GLY A 203 42.37 3.99 -57.34
C GLY A 203 43.09 2.84 -56.62
N GLN A 204 43.91 3.08 -55.59
CA GLN A 204 44.45 2.00 -54.76
C GLN A 204 43.38 1.46 -53.80
N GLU A 205 43.19 0.13 -53.74
CA GLU A 205 42.17 -0.51 -52.90
C GLU A 205 42.35 -0.23 -51.40
N SER A 206 43.60 -0.11 -50.95
CA SER A 206 43.96 0.23 -49.56
C SER A 206 43.75 1.72 -49.20
N PHE A 207 43.33 2.55 -50.16
CA PHE A 207 43.08 3.98 -49.94
C PHE A 207 41.57 4.23 -49.89
N SER A 208 41.04 4.30 -48.67
CA SER A 208 39.61 4.35 -48.38
C SER A 208 38.94 5.68 -48.76
N GLU A 209 37.60 5.65 -48.88
CA GLU A 209 36.82 6.81 -49.32
C GLU A 209 36.87 7.99 -48.34
N SER A 210 36.97 7.73 -47.03
CA SER A 210 37.15 8.79 -46.03
C SER A 210 38.55 9.44 -46.13
N GLN A 211 39.60 8.67 -46.40
CA GLN A 211 40.93 9.24 -46.70
C GLN A 211 40.93 10.08 -47.98
N ARG A 212 40.24 9.62 -49.04
CA ARG A 212 40.05 10.39 -50.28
C ARG A 212 39.32 11.71 -50.02
N THR A 213 38.23 11.64 -49.26
CA THR A 213 37.41 12.80 -48.86
C THR A 213 38.23 13.84 -48.09
N ILE A 214 38.98 13.41 -47.06
CA ILE A 214 39.84 14.29 -46.25
C ILE A 214 40.96 14.92 -47.11
N LEU A 215 41.64 14.16 -47.97
CA LEU A 215 42.69 14.70 -48.84
C LEU A 215 42.15 15.62 -49.95
N ASN A 216 40.96 15.35 -50.48
CA ASN A 216 40.28 16.20 -51.45
C ASN A 216 39.84 17.53 -50.83
N LEU A 217 39.34 17.52 -49.58
CA LEU A 217 39.14 18.75 -48.80
C LEU A 217 40.44 19.52 -48.68
N LEU A 218 41.47 18.92 -48.07
CA LEU A 218 42.67 19.65 -47.63
C LEU A 218 43.50 20.17 -48.81
N SER A 219 43.49 19.49 -49.96
CA SER A 219 44.13 19.97 -51.19
C SER A 219 43.36 21.08 -51.92
N SER A 220 42.08 21.29 -51.61
CA SER A 220 41.22 22.28 -52.29
C SER A 220 41.65 23.74 -52.05
N ARG A 221 41.19 24.67 -52.90
CA ARG A 221 41.50 26.10 -52.73
C ARG A 221 40.77 26.75 -51.55
N MET A 222 39.66 26.17 -51.10
CA MET A 222 38.89 26.63 -49.95
C MET A 222 39.34 25.93 -48.66
N SER A 223 40.36 25.07 -48.71
CA SER A 223 40.76 24.29 -47.54
C SER A 223 41.19 25.21 -46.37
N PRO A 224 40.61 25.05 -45.18
CA PRO A 224 41.07 25.72 -43.97
C PRO A 224 42.43 25.14 -43.57
N ILE A 225 43.49 25.81 -44.03
CA ILE A 225 44.87 25.54 -43.65
C ILE A 225 45.47 26.84 -43.14
N ALA A 226 46.15 26.78 -42.00
CA ALA A 226 46.95 27.86 -41.45
C ALA A 226 48.40 27.39 -41.20
N MET A 227 49.33 28.34 -41.19
CA MET A 227 50.73 28.07 -40.86
C MET A 227 51.00 28.42 -39.38
N PHE A 228 51.82 27.60 -38.71
CA PHE A 228 52.50 27.97 -37.48
C PHE A 228 54.01 27.86 -37.75
N ASN A 229 54.59 29.02 -38.07
CA ASN A 229 55.95 29.15 -38.56
C ASN A 229 56.96 28.85 -37.46
N ALA A 230 58.13 28.32 -37.85
CA ALA A 230 59.26 28.25 -36.95
C ALA A 230 59.77 29.67 -36.65
N PRO A 231 60.05 30.02 -35.37
CA PRO A 231 60.65 31.31 -35.04
C PRO A 231 62.03 31.44 -35.69
N ARG A 232 62.40 32.69 -36.00
CA ARG A 232 63.62 33.05 -36.77
C ARG A 232 64.59 33.94 -35.99
N GLU A 233 64.23 34.29 -34.76
CA GLU A 233 64.96 35.16 -33.85
C GLU A 233 64.59 34.81 -32.39
N ASP A 234 65.44 35.21 -31.45
CA ASP A 234 65.19 35.10 -30.00
C ASP A 234 64.16 36.14 -29.54
N GLY A 235 63.18 35.73 -28.73
CA GLY A 235 62.22 36.67 -28.15
C GLY A 235 60.83 36.10 -27.90
N LEU A 236 59.83 36.97 -27.90
CA LEU A 236 58.40 36.61 -27.81
C LEU A 236 57.89 36.23 -29.20
N ILE A 237 57.19 35.10 -29.32
CA ILE A 237 56.57 34.70 -30.58
C ILE A 237 55.36 35.62 -30.85
N SER A 238 55.38 36.31 -31.99
CA SER A 238 54.31 37.20 -32.44
C SER A 238 52.96 36.50 -32.55
N ASP A 239 51.86 37.17 -32.19
CA ASP A 239 50.48 36.67 -32.34
C ASP A 239 49.98 36.63 -33.80
N GLN A 240 50.79 36.98 -34.80
CA GLN A 240 50.38 37.01 -36.20
C GLN A 240 49.92 35.62 -36.72
N ASP A 241 50.64 34.55 -36.37
CA ASP A 241 50.24 33.18 -36.74
C ASP A 241 48.99 32.76 -35.97
N LYS A 242 48.87 33.13 -34.68
CA LYS A 242 47.67 32.89 -33.86
C LYS A 242 46.44 33.50 -34.51
N LEU A 243 46.53 34.73 -35.01
CA LEU A 243 45.44 35.38 -35.73
C LEU A 243 45.09 34.64 -37.02
N GLU A 244 46.06 34.12 -37.78
CA GLU A 244 45.80 33.28 -38.97
C GLU A 244 45.08 31.96 -38.58
N ILE A 245 45.55 31.28 -37.53
CA ILE A 245 45.00 30.00 -37.07
C ILE A 245 43.60 30.16 -36.47
N MET A 246 43.35 31.22 -35.69
CA MET A 246 41.99 31.54 -35.22
C MET A 246 41.06 31.84 -36.41
N ASN A 247 41.52 32.62 -37.40
CA ASN A 247 40.76 32.84 -38.64
C ASN A 247 40.54 31.55 -39.47
N CYS A 248 41.34 30.50 -39.28
CA CYS A 248 41.08 29.16 -39.85
C CYS A 248 39.98 28.43 -39.07
N ILE A 249 40.03 28.49 -37.74
CA ILE A 249 39.07 27.86 -36.81
C ILE A 249 37.69 28.54 -36.89
N ASP A 250 37.62 29.84 -37.13
CA ASP A 250 36.36 30.58 -37.28
C ASP A 250 35.65 30.28 -38.61
N ARG A 251 36.38 29.81 -39.63
CA ARG A 251 35.84 29.48 -40.96
C ARG A 251 35.28 28.05 -41.06
N ILE A 252 35.53 27.20 -40.06
CA ILE A 252 34.98 25.84 -40.00
C ILE A 252 33.71 25.81 -39.15
N SER A 253 32.75 24.98 -39.58
CA SER A 253 31.54 24.64 -38.83
C SER A 253 31.89 23.79 -37.61
N TYR A 254 30.99 23.68 -36.64
CA TYR A 254 31.04 22.59 -35.66
C TYR A 254 30.35 21.35 -36.23
N ILE A 255 30.93 20.18 -35.97
CA ILE A 255 30.34 18.87 -36.23
C ILE A 255 29.41 18.54 -35.06
N GLU A 256 28.13 18.31 -35.32
CA GLU A 256 27.15 17.92 -34.31
C GLU A 256 26.90 16.40 -34.31
N ASN A 257 26.51 15.84 -33.16
CA ASN A 257 26.17 14.42 -32.99
C ASN A 257 27.26 13.43 -33.44
N PHE A 258 28.53 13.78 -33.20
CA PHE A 258 29.64 13.00 -33.73
C PHE A 258 29.73 11.58 -33.14
N GLU A 259 29.83 10.58 -34.02
CA GLU A 259 30.02 9.17 -33.67
C GLU A 259 31.40 8.68 -34.11
N PRO A 260 32.35 8.46 -33.17
CA PRO A 260 33.66 7.90 -33.49
C PRO A 260 33.59 6.41 -33.86
N SER A 261 34.68 5.89 -34.42
CA SER A 261 34.82 4.47 -34.80
C SER A 261 36.28 4.04 -34.68
N PHE A 262 36.66 3.32 -33.63
CA PHE A 262 38.07 2.97 -33.39
C PHE A 262 38.46 1.63 -34.01
N SER A 263 39.59 1.66 -34.71
CA SER A 263 40.41 0.49 -35.03
C SER A 263 41.61 0.49 -34.07
N LEU A 264 41.92 -0.65 -33.47
CA LEU A 264 43.08 -0.82 -32.58
C LEU A 264 44.11 -1.77 -33.22
N GLU A 265 45.35 -1.67 -32.77
CA GLU A 265 46.41 -2.61 -33.15
C GLU A 265 46.17 -3.98 -32.48
N PRO A 266 46.46 -5.14 -33.10
CA PRO A 266 46.06 -6.46 -32.58
C PRO A 266 46.54 -6.79 -31.15
N GLU A 267 47.67 -6.22 -30.72
CA GLU A 267 48.17 -6.35 -29.34
C GLU A 267 47.22 -5.73 -28.29
N ALA A 268 46.36 -4.79 -28.70
CA ALA A 268 45.37 -4.14 -27.84
C ALA A 268 44.08 -4.97 -27.69
N GLU A 269 43.74 -5.85 -28.64
CA GLU A 269 42.50 -6.64 -28.59
C GLU A 269 42.44 -7.51 -27.31
N HIS A 270 43.57 -8.09 -26.90
CA HIS A 270 43.64 -8.89 -25.67
C HIS A 270 43.45 -8.06 -24.38
N PHE A 271 43.98 -6.83 -24.33
CA PHE A 271 43.72 -5.93 -23.20
C PHE A 271 42.26 -5.44 -23.18
N ILE A 272 41.65 -5.24 -24.35
CA ILE A 272 40.22 -4.96 -24.49
C ILE A 272 39.38 -6.14 -23.95
N GLU A 273 39.71 -7.40 -24.28
CA GLU A 273 39.02 -8.57 -23.71
C GLU A 273 39.04 -8.60 -22.18
N ASP A 274 40.12 -8.17 -21.51
CA ASP A 274 40.23 -8.17 -20.04
C ASP A 274 39.65 -6.92 -19.37
N LEU A 275 39.53 -5.81 -20.10
CA LEU A 275 38.72 -4.63 -19.73
C LEU A 275 37.23 -4.94 -19.84
N ILE A 276 36.80 -5.64 -20.89
CA ILE A 276 35.43 -6.14 -21.06
C ILE A 276 35.03 -7.01 -19.87
N LYS A 277 35.81 -8.06 -19.56
CA LYS A 277 35.58 -8.92 -18.39
C LYS A 277 35.53 -8.09 -17.09
N LYS A 278 36.35 -7.04 -16.97
CA LYS A 278 36.36 -6.15 -15.81
C LYS A 278 35.08 -5.31 -15.71
N PHE A 279 34.63 -4.67 -16.80
CA PHE A 279 33.39 -3.89 -16.81
C PHE A 279 32.15 -4.78 -16.57
N TYR A 280 32.10 -5.98 -17.15
CA TYR A 280 31.02 -6.94 -16.86
C TYR A 280 30.97 -7.35 -15.39
N ASN A 281 32.12 -7.61 -14.77
CA ASN A 281 32.21 -7.88 -13.33
C ASN A 281 31.89 -6.65 -12.47
N ASP A 282 32.28 -5.44 -12.89
CA ASP A 282 32.04 -4.20 -12.14
C ASP A 282 30.60 -3.68 -12.26
N ILE A 283 29.84 -4.15 -13.26
CA ILE A 283 28.38 -4.02 -13.30
C ILE A 283 27.72 -5.14 -12.50
N GLU A 284 28.18 -6.40 -12.57
CA GLU A 284 27.68 -7.47 -11.68
C GLU A 284 27.81 -7.04 -10.20
N ASN A 285 28.98 -6.55 -9.80
CA ASN A 285 29.24 -6.02 -8.45
C ASN A 285 28.36 -4.81 -8.09
N PHE A 286 28.01 -3.94 -9.04
CA PHE A 286 27.06 -2.84 -8.82
C PHE A 286 25.63 -3.37 -8.62
N MET A 287 25.22 -4.32 -9.45
CA MET A 287 23.88 -4.91 -9.44
C MET A 287 23.60 -5.64 -8.13
N PHE A 288 24.53 -6.48 -7.65
CA PHE A 288 24.38 -7.18 -6.35
C PHE A 288 24.74 -6.32 -5.14
N GLY A 289 25.78 -5.48 -5.23
CA GLY A 289 26.34 -4.76 -4.09
C GLY A 289 25.67 -3.42 -3.78
N LYS A 290 24.92 -2.84 -4.72
CA LYS A 290 24.30 -1.50 -4.56
C LYS A 290 22.84 -1.46 -5.02
N PHE A 291 22.56 -1.88 -6.25
CA PHE A 291 21.21 -1.76 -6.82
C PHE A 291 20.20 -2.70 -6.16
N TYR A 292 20.52 -4.00 -6.01
CA TYR A 292 19.64 -4.96 -5.35
C TYR A 292 19.29 -4.56 -3.90
N PRO A 293 20.25 -4.20 -3.01
CA PRO A 293 19.93 -3.66 -1.69
C PRO A 293 19.04 -2.41 -1.73
N ALA A 294 19.24 -1.51 -2.70
CA ALA A 294 18.37 -0.34 -2.86
C ALA A 294 16.94 -0.69 -3.29
N LEU A 295 16.75 -1.73 -4.12
CA LEU A 295 15.42 -2.28 -4.45
C LEU A 295 14.75 -2.89 -3.22
N GLN A 296 15.47 -3.68 -2.42
CA GLN A 296 14.95 -4.24 -1.18
C GLN A 296 14.49 -3.13 -0.22
N ASN A 297 15.36 -2.15 0.04
CA ASN A 297 15.05 -1.02 0.92
C ASN A 297 13.89 -0.17 0.39
N TYR A 298 13.75 0.01 -0.93
CA TYR A 298 12.61 0.68 -1.53
C TYR A 298 11.29 -0.06 -1.27
N ILE A 299 11.22 -1.37 -1.52
CA ILE A 299 10.00 -2.18 -1.25
C ILE A 299 9.64 -2.13 0.24
N VAL A 300 10.62 -2.24 1.14
CA VAL A 300 10.39 -2.09 2.59
C VAL A 300 9.88 -0.69 2.92
N SER A 301 10.44 0.37 2.32
CA SER A 301 9.95 1.74 2.51
C SER A 301 8.54 1.96 1.96
N VAL A 302 8.16 1.32 0.85
CA VAL A 302 6.79 1.37 0.30
C VAL A 302 5.81 0.76 1.29
N ILE A 303 6.14 -0.38 1.91
CA ILE A 303 5.29 -1.02 2.94
C ILE A 303 5.26 -0.16 4.23
N ASP A 304 6.42 0.26 4.72
CA ASP A 304 6.57 0.98 5.99
C ASP A 304 6.03 2.43 5.93
N SER A 305 5.88 3.02 4.75
CA SER A 305 5.23 4.32 4.54
C SER A 305 3.80 4.24 4.01
N HIS A 306 3.26 3.04 3.74
CA HIS A 306 1.91 2.90 3.16
C HIS A 306 0.81 3.38 4.12
N ASN A 307 -0.02 4.31 3.65
CA ASN A 307 -1.07 4.96 4.44
C ASN A 307 -2.46 4.83 3.81
N ASP A 308 -2.67 3.79 3.00
CA ASP A 308 -3.95 3.46 2.34
C ASP A 308 -4.30 1.97 2.54
N THR A 309 -5.36 1.44 1.92
CA THR A 309 -5.78 0.03 2.15
C THR A 309 -4.75 -1.00 1.66
N VAL A 310 -4.79 -2.21 2.22
CA VAL A 310 -3.88 -3.32 1.85
C VAL A 310 -3.99 -3.66 0.36
N LYS A 311 -5.18 -3.53 -0.22
CA LYS A 311 -5.44 -3.79 -1.64
C LYS A 311 -4.71 -2.81 -2.55
N LYS A 312 -4.60 -1.53 -2.17
CA LYS A 312 -3.80 -0.56 -2.92
C LYS A 312 -2.30 -0.85 -2.79
N LEU A 313 -1.82 -1.26 -1.61
CA LEU A 313 -0.44 -1.72 -1.45
C LEU A 313 -0.15 -2.92 -2.38
N ARG A 314 -1.03 -3.93 -2.36
CA ARG A 314 -0.93 -5.10 -3.25
C ARG A 314 -0.97 -4.72 -4.73
N ASN A 315 -1.75 -3.72 -5.13
CA ASN A 315 -1.75 -3.20 -6.50
C ASN A 315 -0.43 -2.52 -6.86
N SER A 316 0.12 -1.63 -6.03
CA SER A 316 1.42 -1.00 -6.30
C SER A 316 2.59 -1.98 -6.26
N LEU A 317 2.46 -3.10 -5.52
CA LEU A 317 3.38 -4.22 -5.59
C LEU A 317 3.21 -5.07 -6.86
N ASN A 318 1.99 -5.20 -7.43
CA ASN A 318 1.78 -5.80 -8.76
C ASN A 318 2.42 -4.95 -9.86
N GLU A 319 2.14 -3.63 -9.88
CA GLU A 319 2.72 -2.68 -10.83
C GLU A 319 4.26 -2.77 -10.85
N PHE A 320 4.87 -2.87 -9.67
CA PHE A 320 6.32 -3.00 -9.55
C PHE A 320 6.84 -4.40 -9.93
N ILE A 321 6.08 -5.48 -9.72
CA ILE A 321 6.41 -6.80 -10.27
C ILE A 321 6.43 -6.76 -11.80
N ASP A 322 5.47 -6.08 -12.42
CA ASP A 322 5.35 -6.06 -13.89
C ASP A 322 6.47 -5.23 -14.53
N GLU A 323 6.86 -4.09 -13.94
CA GLU A 323 8.11 -3.36 -14.28
C GLU A 323 9.36 -4.27 -14.19
N LEU A 324 9.45 -5.11 -13.15
CA LEU A 324 10.56 -6.06 -12.98
C LEU A 324 10.52 -7.23 -13.98
N LYS A 325 9.34 -7.62 -14.50
CA LYS A 325 9.19 -8.66 -15.53
C LYS A 325 9.66 -8.19 -16.91
N GLU A 326 9.45 -6.91 -17.26
CA GLU A 326 9.89 -6.36 -18.55
C GLU A 326 11.39 -6.60 -18.76
N ILE A 327 12.19 -6.41 -17.71
CA ILE A 327 13.64 -6.61 -17.65
C ILE A 327 14.08 -8.07 -17.90
N ILE A 328 13.29 -9.08 -17.47
CA ILE A 328 13.70 -10.50 -17.56
C ILE A 328 13.26 -11.14 -18.88
N SER A 329 12.38 -10.51 -19.65
CA SER A 329 11.63 -11.18 -20.73
C SER A 329 12.53 -11.94 -21.74
N ASP A 330 12.11 -13.16 -22.09
CA ASP A 330 12.90 -14.36 -22.48
C ASP A 330 13.75 -14.33 -23.79
N ASP A 331 14.29 -13.18 -24.22
CA ASP A 331 15.00 -13.06 -25.51
C ASP A 331 16.47 -12.63 -25.36
N LYS A 332 17.33 -13.13 -26.25
CA LYS A 332 18.79 -13.02 -26.20
C LYS A 332 19.36 -11.88 -27.06
N ASP A 333 18.51 -11.06 -27.67
CA ASP A 333 18.93 -9.97 -28.55
C ASP A 333 19.74 -8.89 -27.80
N LEU A 334 20.83 -8.43 -28.45
CA LEU A 334 21.68 -7.35 -27.97
C LEU A 334 20.96 -5.98 -27.99
N GLN A 335 19.95 -5.79 -28.85
CA GLN A 335 19.04 -4.63 -28.74
C GLN A 335 18.25 -4.67 -27.42
N LYS A 336 17.87 -5.87 -26.97
CA LYS A 336 17.10 -6.04 -25.74
C LYS A 336 17.94 -5.80 -24.48
N PHE A 337 19.23 -6.07 -24.53
CA PHE A 337 20.16 -5.68 -23.47
C PHE A 337 20.14 -4.16 -23.19
N GLU A 338 20.09 -3.33 -24.23
CA GLU A 338 20.01 -1.86 -24.10
C GLU A 338 18.64 -1.43 -23.54
N ASN A 339 17.56 -2.10 -23.94
CA ASN A 339 16.22 -1.90 -23.36
C ASN A 339 16.19 -2.28 -21.87
N ASN A 340 16.76 -3.42 -21.48
CA ASN A 340 16.80 -3.89 -20.08
C ASN A 340 17.60 -2.94 -19.18
N LEU A 341 18.69 -2.35 -19.70
CA LEU A 341 19.45 -1.30 -19.02
C LEU A 341 18.67 0.01 -18.90
N THR A 342 17.92 0.39 -19.93
CA THR A 342 17.02 1.55 -19.88
C THR A 342 15.92 1.35 -18.84
N GLN A 343 15.38 0.14 -18.71
CA GLN A 343 14.41 -0.24 -17.68
C GLN A 343 15.01 -0.20 -16.27
N ILE A 344 16.25 -0.67 -16.06
CA ILE A 344 16.97 -0.46 -14.79
C ILE A 344 17.06 1.04 -14.47
N LEU A 345 17.42 1.89 -15.43
CA LEU A 345 17.51 3.33 -15.22
C LEU A 345 16.14 3.95 -14.88
N LEU A 346 15.04 3.50 -15.48
CA LEU A 346 13.68 3.90 -15.12
C LEU A 346 13.34 3.49 -13.68
N ILE A 347 13.65 2.27 -13.27
CA ILE A 347 13.49 1.83 -11.88
C ILE A 347 14.36 2.67 -10.94
N ILE A 348 15.64 2.95 -11.25
CA ILE A 348 16.51 3.81 -10.43
C ILE A 348 15.93 5.23 -10.27
N ASN A 349 15.29 5.79 -11.30
CA ASN A 349 14.54 7.04 -11.19
C ASN A 349 13.35 6.90 -10.21
N ARG A 350 12.62 5.77 -10.24
CA ARG A 350 11.54 5.44 -9.28
C ARG A 350 12.07 5.32 -7.84
N LEU A 351 13.27 4.76 -7.65
CA LEU A 351 13.97 4.74 -6.34
C LEU A 351 14.43 6.13 -5.87
N LYS A 352 14.44 7.14 -6.76
CA LYS A 352 15.00 8.49 -6.53
C LYS A 352 16.49 8.49 -6.16
N ARG A 353 17.25 7.54 -6.69
CA ARG A 353 18.68 7.31 -6.38
C ARG A 353 19.61 7.80 -7.48
N ASN A 354 19.82 9.12 -7.53
CA ASN A 354 20.73 9.76 -8.51
C ASN A 354 22.17 9.21 -8.41
N ASP A 355 22.63 8.85 -7.22
CA ASP A 355 23.94 8.22 -6.99
C ASP A 355 24.10 6.88 -7.74
N LEU A 356 23.05 6.06 -7.75
CA LEU A 356 23.02 4.81 -8.49
C LEU A 356 22.88 5.04 -10.00
N LYS A 357 22.15 6.09 -10.39
CA LYS A 357 21.98 6.48 -11.79
C LYS A 357 23.30 6.90 -12.42
N ASP A 358 24.01 7.82 -11.77
CA ASP A 358 25.27 8.36 -12.25
C ASP A 358 26.38 7.28 -12.28
N GLU A 359 26.40 6.38 -11.29
CA GLU A 359 27.33 5.25 -11.28
C GLU A 359 27.01 4.21 -12.36
N LEU A 360 25.73 3.89 -12.61
CA LEU A 360 25.35 2.99 -13.68
C LEU A 360 25.66 3.62 -15.05
N SER A 361 25.23 4.85 -15.30
CA SER A 361 25.47 5.54 -16.57
C SER A 361 26.96 5.63 -16.93
N LYS A 362 27.85 5.83 -15.96
CA LYS A 362 29.32 5.77 -16.18
C LYS A 362 29.79 4.38 -16.61
N LYS A 363 29.28 3.32 -15.98
CA LYS A 363 29.61 1.93 -16.35
C LYS A 363 29.05 1.54 -17.71
N LEU A 364 27.88 2.04 -18.09
CA LEU A 364 27.29 1.81 -19.41
C LEU A 364 28.09 2.53 -20.50
N PHE A 365 28.46 3.79 -20.26
CA PHE A 365 29.35 4.54 -21.13
C PHE A 365 30.70 3.83 -21.36
N GLN A 366 31.28 3.24 -20.31
CA GLN A 366 32.48 2.40 -20.41
C GLN A 366 32.29 1.13 -21.26
N LEU A 367 31.06 0.59 -21.37
CA LEU A 367 30.71 -0.49 -22.32
C LEU A 367 30.38 0.02 -23.73
N ASP A 368 29.80 1.21 -23.87
CA ASP A 368 29.53 1.79 -25.18
C ASP A 368 30.83 2.14 -25.93
N PHE A 369 31.90 2.48 -25.20
CA PHE A 369 33.26 2.52 -25.75
C PHE A 369 33.65 1.20 -26.43
N ILE A 370 33.39 0.06 -25.75
CA ILE A 370 33.71 -1.27 -26.27
C ILE A 370 32.95 -1.53 -27.57
N LYS A 371 31.66 -1.20 -27.66
CA LYS A 371 30.86 -1.38 -28.88
C LYS A 371 31.46 -0.62 -30.08
N VAL A 372 32.08 0.54 -29.83
CA VAL A 372 32.71 1.39 -30.85
C VAL A 372 34.11 0.90 -31.24
N VAL A 373 34.81 0.19 -30.35
CA VAL A 373 36.09 -0.48 -30.61
C VAL A 373 35.84 -1.81 -31.34
N LYS A 374 36.11 -1.86 -32.65
CA LYS A 374 35.68 -2.96 -33.53
C LYS A 374 36.59 -4.20 -33.47
N THR A 375 36.66 -4.86 -32.32
CA THR A 375 37.28 -6.18 -32.16
C THR A 375 36.49 -7.24 -32.93
N LYS A 376 37.12 -7.94 -33.88
CA LYS A 376 36.45 -8.90 -34.77
C LYS A 376 36.13 -10.25 -34.12
N SER A 377 36.61 -10.47 -32.89
CA SER A 377 36.63 -11.76 -32.20
C SER A 377 35.66 -11.90 -31.03
N ILE A 378 35.14 -10.79 -30.49
CA ILE A 378 34.52 -10.79 -29.16
C ILE A 378 32.98 -10.81 -29.27
N THR A 379 32.39 -11.99 -29.12
CA THR A 379 30.98 -12.12 -28.77
C THR A 379 30.77 -11.76 -27.30
N ILE A 380 29.78 -10.89 -27.04
CA ILE A 380 29.41 -10.38 -25.70
C ILE A 380 28.50 -11.37 -24.92
N GLU A 381 28.04 -12.42 -25.59
CA GLU A 381 27.01 -13.36 -25.12
C GLU A 381 27.33 -14.01 -23.75
N GLY A 382 26.32 -14.06 -22.87
CA GLY A 382 26.35 -14.86 -21.63
C GLY A 382 26.82 -14.14 -20.35
N TYR A 383 27.28 -12.89 -20.40
CA TYR A 383 27.58 -12.12 -19.18
C TYR A 383 26.33 -11.46 -18.57
N THR A 384 25.35 -11.13 -19.40
CA THR A 384 24.14 -10.36 -19.09
C THR A 384 23.28 -11.01 -18.02
N ASP A 385 23.02 -12.30 -18.15
CA ASP A 385 22.03 -13.05 -17.35
C ASP A 385 22.38 -13.02 -15.85
N LYS A 386 23.68 -12.96 -15.54
CA LYS A 386 24.18 -12.84 -14.17
C LYS A 386 23.69 -11.57 -13.48
N TRP A 387 23.65 -10.44 -14.18
CA TRP A 387 23.24 -9.15 -13.63
C TRP A 387 21.78 -9.15 -13.18
N TYR A 388 20.92 -9.90 -13.88
CA TYR A 388 19.48 -9.94 -13.66
C TYR A 388 19.02 -11.12 -12.79
N ARG A 389 19.91 -12.08 -12.46
CA ARG A 389 19.54 -13.35 -11.76
C ARG A 389 18.86 -13.18 -10.39
N PHE A 390 18.96 -12.01 -9.75
CA PHE A 390 18.23 -11.73 -8.50
C PHE A 390 16.77 -11.33 -8.73
N ILE A 391 16.41 -10.81 -9.91
CA ILE A 391 15.08 -10.24 -10.16
C ILE A 391 13.98 -11.32 -10.07
N PRO A 392 14.14 -12.56 -10.58
CA PRO A 392 13.16 -13.62 -10.33
C PRO A 392 12.96 -13.94 -8.84
N ASN A 393 14.03 -13.92 -8.04
CA ASN A 393 13.92 -14.09 -6.59
C ASN A 393 13.23 -12.89 -5.92
N LEU A 394 13.50 -11.67 -6.38
CA LEU A 394 12.86 -10.45 -5.91
C LEU A 394 11.36 -10.46 -6.22
N ILE A 395 10.97 -10.85 -7.44
CA ILE A 395 9.57 -11.05 -7.84
C ILE A 395 8.91 -12.09 -6.94
N ASN A 396 9.52 -13.25 -6.72
CA ASN A 396 8.97 -14.28 -5.81
C ASN A 396 8.75 -13.76 -4.39
N ILE A 397 9.64 -12.89 -3.87
CA ILE A 397 9.46 -12.25 -2.56
C ILE A 397 8.31 -11.24 -2.59
N ILE A 398 8.16 -10.45 -3.66
CA ILE A 398 7.04 -9.51 -3.78
C ILE A 398 5.70 -10.26 -3.97
N GLU A 399 5.68 -11.38 -4.71
CA GLU A 399 4.53 -12.30 -4.81
C GLU A 399 4.08 -12.81 -3.43
N LEU A 400 5.03 -13.18 -2.56
CA LEU A 400 4.78 -13.56 -1.17
C LEU A 400 4.44 -12.39 -0.23
N LEU A 401 4.73 -11.15 -0.61
CA LEU A 401 4.33 -9.94 0.12
C LEU A 401 2.91 -9.50 -0.23
N LYS A 402 2.52 -9.62 -1.51
CA LYS A 402 1.18 -9.20 -1.99
C LYS A 402 0.11 -10.28 -1.84
N SER A 403 0.46 -11.50 -1.46
CA SER A 403 -0.50 -12.59 -1.29
C SER A 403 -1.59 -12.25 -0.24
N GLY A 404 -2.77 -12.83 -0.42
CA GLY A 404 -3.80 -12.83 0.61
C GLY A 404 -3.44 -13.83 1.73
N PRO A 405 -4.05 -13.71 2.92
CA PRO A 405 -3.84 -14.67 3.99
C PRO A 405 -4.32 -16.08 3.61
N GLU A 406 -3.56 -17.09 4.03
CA GLU A 406 -4.05 -18.44 4.24
C GLU A 406 -5.13 -18.41 5.34
N ILE A 407 -6.23 -19.16 5.15
CA ILE A 407 -7.36 -19.19 6.08
C ILE A 407 -7.59 -20.62 6.56
N ILE A 408 -7.23 -20.88 7.81
CA ILE A 408 -7.41 -22.16 8.50
C ILE A 408 -8.72 -22.11 9.28
N LYS A 409 -9.54 -23.17 9.12
CA LYS A 409 -10.84 -23.32 9.78
C LYS A 409 -10.81 -24.51 10.72
N GLU A 410 -10.85 -24.24 12.02
CA GLU A 410 -11.06 -25.23 13.08
C GLU A 410 -12.42 -24.94 13.74
N GLU A 411 -13.02 -25.91 14.45
CA GLU A 411 -14.47 -25.98 14.74
C GLU A 411 -15.13 -24.64 15.12
N GLN A 412 -14.52 -23.88 16.05
CA GLN A 412 -14.98 -22.58 16.51
C GLN A 412 -13.87 -21.51 16.45
N VAL A 413 -12.75 -21.81 15.76
CA VAL A 413 -11.55 -20.98 15.66
C VAL A 413 -11.18 -20.75 14.20
N LEU A 414 -11.14 -19.48 13.78
CA LEU A 414 -10.77 -19.07 12.43
C LEU A 414 -9.40 -18.39 12.46
N THR A 415 -8.39 -18.95 11.79
CA THR A 415 -7.03 -18.40 11.81
C THR A 415 -6.59 -17.91 10.43
N PHE A 416 -6.29 -16.62 10.32
CA PHE A 416 -5.68 -15.99 9.15
C PHE A 416 -4.15 -15.93 9.34
N LYS A 417 -3.39 -16.43 8.35
CA LYS A 417 -1.92 -16.45 8.36
C LYS A 417 -1.39 -15.82 7.07
N GLY A 418 -0.48 -14.84 7.14
CA GLY A 418 0.08 -14.22 5.93
C GLY A 418 1.24 -13.27 6.18
N THR A 419 1.84 -12.75 5.10
CA THR A 419 2.93 -11.76 5.22
C THR A 419 2.36 -10.39 5.57
N ILE A 420 1.40 -9.89 4.78
CA ILE A 420 0.69 -8.64 5.00
C ILE A 420 -0.81 -8.94 4.94
N ILE A 421 -1.57 -8.54 5.97
CA ILE A 421 -3.00 -8.81 6.09
C ILE A 421 -3.73 -7.48 6.29
N GLY A 422 -4.81 -7.25 5.54
CA GLY A 422 -5.74 -6.16 5.81
C GLY A 422 -7.04 -6.67 6.42
N THR A 423 -7.72 -5.81 7.17
CA THR A 423 -9.09 -6.08 7.61
C THR A 423 -10.08 -6.18 6.43
N GLU A 424 -9.75 -5.64 5.26
CA GLU A 424 -10.44 -5.93 3.98
C GLU A 424 -10.44 -7.45 3.65
N ASP A 425 -9.37 -8.20 4.00
CA ASP A 425 -9.33 -9.66 3.78
C ASP A 425 -10.32 -10.41 4.70
N ILE A 426 -10.38 -9.99 5.97
CA ILE A 426 -11.27 -10.56 6.99
C ILE A 426 -12.73 -10.28 6.61
N LYS A 427 -13.04 -9.03 6.25
CA LYS A 427 -14.37 -8.60 5.81
C LYS A 427 -14.83 -9.36 4.56
N LYS A 428 -13.97 -9.55 3.56
CA LYS A 428 -14.28 -10.34 2.35
C LYS A 428 -14.58 -11.81 2.67
N PHE A 429 -13.93 -12.38 3.69
CA PHE A 429 -14.30 -13.71 4.19
C PHE A 429 -15.66 -13.69 4.89
N PHE A 430 -15.96 -12.67 5.69
CA PHE A 430 -17.25 -12.50 6.39
C PHE A 430 -18.42 -12.35 5.41
N GLU A 431 -18.22 -11.62 4.31
CA GLU A 431 -19.21 -11.43 3.23
C GLU A 431 -19.57 -12.75 2.49
N THR A 432 -18.77 -13.81 2.67
CA THR A 432 -18.92 -15.09 1.96
C THR A 432 -19.08 -16.32 2.88
N ASN A 433 -19.03 -16.15 4.22
CA ASN A 433 -19.08 -17.24 5.20
C ASN A 433 -19.88 -16.80 6.44
N ASP A 434 -20.73 -17.69 6.97
CA ASP A 434 -21.43 -17.42 8.24
C ASP A 434 -20.45 -17.42 9.42
N ILE A 435 -20.07 -16.22 9.86
CA ILE A 435 -19.15 -15.99 10.98
C ILE A 435 -19.69 -16.46 12.33
N THR A 436 -21.00 -16.68 12.47
CA THR A 436 -21.64 -16.88 13.77
C THR A 436 -21.34 -18.24 14.41
N ASN A 437 -20.67 -19.12 13.67
CA ASN A 437 -20.14 -20.40 14.11
C ASN A 437 -18.78 -20.27 14.82
N TYR A 438 -18.03 -19.19 14.58
CA TYR A 438 -16.72 -18.95 15.20
C TYR A 438 -16.86 -18.15 16.49
N LYS A 439 -16.17 -18.59 17.54
CA LYS A 439 -16.02 -17.86 18.80
C LYS A 439 -14.69 -17.13 18.91
N GLU A 440 -13.70 -17.55 18.12
CA GLU A 440 -12.35 -17.02 18.13
C GLU A 440 -11.86 -16.76 16.71
N ILE A 441 -11.20 -15.62 16.51
CA ILE A 441 -10.57 -15.24 15.25
C ILE A 441 -9.14 -14.79 15.55
N ASN A 442 -8.16 -15.53 15.03
CA ASN A 442 -6.75 -15.26 15.18
C ASN A 442 -6.17 -14.74 13.86
N VAL A 443 -5.35 -13.69 13.91
CA VAL A 443 -4.73 -13.06 12.73
C VAL A 443 -3.24 -12.89 12.98
N TYR A 444 -2.46 -13.70 12.28
CA TYR A 444 -1.01 -13.81 12.46
C TYR A 444 -0.31 -13.31 11.21
N SER A 445 0.32 -12.13 11.29
CA SER A 445 1.02 -11.52 10.17
C SER A 445 2.52 -11.39 10.42
N LEU A 446 3.32 -11.87 9.48
CA LEU A 446 4.79 -11.89 9.56
C LEU A 446 5.45 -10.52 9.34
N ASN A 447 4.68 -9.48 8.97
CA ASN A 447 5.19 -8.12 8.79
C ASN A 447 4.24 -7.03 9.35
N SER A 448 3.02 -6.92 8.83
CA SER A 448 2.07 -5.83 9.14
C SER A 448 0.61 -6.25 9.03
N ILE A 449 -0.20 -5.86 10.02
CA ILE A 449 -1.68 -5.83 9.95
C ILE A 449 -2.16 -4.41 9.66
N PHE A 450 -2.99 -4.25 8.63
CA PHE A 450 -3.64 -3.01 8.23
C PHE A 450 -5.11 -3.01 8.64
N ILE A 451 -5.51 -2.09 9.54
CA ILE A 451 -6.90 -1.83 9.91
C ILE A 451 -7.45 -0.76 8.96
N ASP A 452 -7.95 -1.24 7.83
CA ASP A 452 -8.38 -0.50 6.64
C ASP A 452 -9.88 -0.64 6.31
N GLN A 453 -10.60 -1.47 7.06
CA GLN A 453 -12.03 -1.69 7.04
C GLN A 453 -12.53 -1.94 8.47
N ASP A 454 -13.80 -1.64 8.69
CA ASP A 454 -14.46 -1.90 9.97
C ASP A 454 -14.85 -3.38 10.09
N ILE A 455 -14.67 -3.96 11.27
CA ILE A 455 -14.99 -5.36 11.57
C ILE A 455 -16.24 -5.39 12.44
N THR A 456 -17.16 -6.32 12.16
CA THR A 456 -18.28 -6.64 13.05
C THR A 456 -18.28 -8.15 13.33
N ALA A 457 -17.88 -8.54 14.54
CA ALA A 457 -17.79 -9.93 15.00
C ALA A 457 -18.40 -10.08 16.41
N PRO A 458 -19.75 -10.04 16.53
CA PRO A 458 -20.45 -9.93 17.82
C PRO A 458 -20.14 -11.08 18.80
N GLY A 459 -19.57 -10.78 19.97
CA GLY A 459 -19.24 -11.77 21.00
C GLY A 459 -17.99 -12.63 20.73
N VAL A 460 -17.16 -12.27 19.74
CA VAL A 460 -15.99 -13.05 19.30
C VAL A 460 -14.70 -12.61 20.01
N PHE A 461 -13.83 -13.56 20.34
CA PHE A 461 -12.45 -13.28 20.75
C PHE A 461 -11.56 -13.05 19.52
N LEU A 462 -11.29 -11.79 19.20
CA LEU A 462 -10.39 -11.38 18.13
C LEU A 462 -8.95 -11.23 18.66
N THR A 463 -7.98 -11.77 17.95
CA THR A 463 -6.55 -11.68 18.29
C THR A 463 -5.72 -11.28 17.07
N PHE A 464 -4.94 -10.21 17.21
CA PHE A 464 -4.00 -9.71 16.20
C PHE A 464 -2.56 -9.87 16.72
N ILE A 465 -1.70 -10.61 16.01
CA ILE A 465 -0.26 -10.70 16.34
C ILE A 465 0.56 -10.38 15.09
N SER A 466 1.36 -9.31 15.14
CA SER A 466 2.21 -8.87 14.03
C SER A 466 3.31 -7.90 14.46
N PRO A 467 4.47 -7.84 13.78
CA PRO A 467 5.50 -6.84 14.07
C PRO A 467 5.00 -5.39 13.96
N GLN A 468 4.05 -5.09 13.06
CA GLN A 468 3.38 -3.80 12.98
C GLN A 468 1.84 -3.93 12.98
N LEU A 469 1.17 -2.97 13.60
CA LEU A 469 -0.26 -2.75 13.48
C LEU A 469 -0.50 -1.29 13.03
N ARG A 470 -1.22 -1.09 11.92
CA ARG A 470 -1.46 0.24 11.34
C ARG A 470 -2.94 0.50 11.12
N VAL A 471 -3.45 1.63 11.62
CA VAL A 471 -4.82 2.10 11.35
C VAL A 471 -4.82 3.03 10.13
N ILE A 472 -5.71 2.77 9.18
CA ILE A 472 -5.81 3.48 7.89
C ILE A 472 -7.08 4.33 7.85
N GLY A 473 -6.88 5.65 7.92
CA GLY A 473 -7.95 6.64 8.05
C GLY A 473 -8.28 6.95 9.51
N GLU A 474 -9.50 7.45 9.72
CA GLU A 474 -10.00 7.90 11.03
C GLU A 474 -11.20 7.03 11.46
N ASN A 475 -11.41 6.93 12.78
CA ASN A 475 -12.59 6.29 13.40
C ASN A 475 -12.88 4.85 12.95
N ARG A 476 -11.84 4.06 12.68
CA ARG A 476 -11.96 2.65 12.31
C ARG A 476 -12.54 1.85 13.46
N THR A 477 -13.58 1.07 13.21
CA THR A 477 -14.33 0.39 14.26
C THR A 477 -14.13 -1.13 14.22
N ILE A 478 -13.66 -1.69 15.33
CA ILE A 478 -13.71 -3.13 15.62
C ILE A 478 -14.87 -3.34 16.59
N ASN A 479 -16.02 -3.73 16.05
CA ASN A 479 -17.24 -3.99 16.80
C ASN A 479 -17.33 -5.49 17.15
N LEU A 480 -17.13 -5.79 18.44
CA LEU A 480 -17.31 -7.10 19.05
C LEU A 480 -18.52 -7.12 20.01
N LYS A 481 -19.38 -6.08 19.99
CA LYS A 481 -20.53 -5.92 20.90
C LYS A 481 -21.40 -7.17 20.89
N GLY A 482 -21.82 -7.60 22.08
CA GLY A 482 -22.68 -8.76 22.24
C GLY A 482 -24.01 -8.60 21.52
N LYS A 483 -24.54 -9.68 20.94
CA LYS A 483 -25.83 -9.63 20.24
C LYS A 483 -26.97 -9.36 21.23
N SER A 484 -27.59 -8.19 21.12
CA SER A 484 -28.88 -7.89 21.74
C SER A 484 -29.94 -8.90 21.31
N ARG A 485 -30.84 -9.29 22.22
CA ARG A 485 -31.86 -10.31 21.94
C ARG A 485 -33.25 -9.71 21.79
N ASN A 486 -34.04 -10.26 20.88
CA ASN A 486 -35.41 -9.82 20.62
C ASN A 486 -36.37 -10.35 21.69
N ALA A 487 -37.52 -9.68 21.83
CA ALA A 487 -38.63 -10.18 22.64
C ALA A 487 -39.13 -11.55 22.15
N TRP A 488 -39.41 -12.46 23.07
CA TRP A 488 -39.91 -13.80 22.74
C TRP A 488 -41.39 -13.80 22.37
N LYS A 489 -41.80 -14.74 21.52
CA LYS A 489 -43.19 -14.84 21.02
C LYS A 489 -44.14 -15.68 21.88
N ARG A 490 -43.69 -16.21 23.02
CA ARG A 490 -44.48 -17.04 23.96
C ARG A 490 -44.00 -16.84 25.41
N TRP A 491 -44.90 -17.14 26.35
CA TRP A 491 -44.93 -16.83 27.78
C TRP A 491 -43.67 -17.14 28.60
N ILE A 492 -42.58 -16.41 28.35
CA ILE A 492 -41.25 -16.68 28.90
C ILE A 492 -40.55 -15.35 29.25
N THR A 493 -39.65 -15.41 30.24
CA THR A 493 -38.61 -14.40 30.51
C THR A 493 -37.92 -13.95 29.23
N GLY A 494 -37.59 -12.67 29.13
CA GLY A 494 -36.78 -12.15 28.02
C GLY A 494 -35.41 -12.84 27.94
N GLU A 495 -34.92 -13.05 26.73
CA GLU A 495 -33.62 -13.70 26.51
C GLU A 495 -32.47 -12.82 27.03
N PRO A 496 -31.43 -13.36 27.68
CA PRO A 496 -30.27 -12.57 28.08
C PRO A 496 -29.48 -12.09 26.86
N GLY A 497 -29.01 -10.85 26.90
CA GLY A 497 -28.13 -10.29 25.89
C GLY A 497 -26.82 -11.07 25.79
N GLY A 498 -26.28 -11.20 24.58
CA GLY A 498 -24.97 -11.84 24.39
C GLY A 498 -23.87 -11.06 25.10
N ASN A 499 -22.83 -11.74 25.59
CA ASN A 499 -21.64 -11.05 26.08
C ASN A 499 -20.87 -10.38 24.93
N GLY A 500 -20.20 -9.27 25.23
CA GLY A 500 -19.23 -8.64 24.34
C GLY A 500 -18.01 -9.52 24.13
N GLY A 501 -17.43 -9.45 22.93
CA GLY A 501 -16.22 -10.18 22.57
C GLY A 501 -14.96 -9.60 23.20
N HIS A 502 -13.85 -10.32 23.05
CA HIS A 502 -12.56 -9.94 23.60
C HIS A 502 -11.62 -9.49 22.48
N PHE A 503 -10.81 -8.46 22.70
CA PHE A 503 -9.78 -8.02 21.76
C PHE A 503 -8.38 -8.16 22.38
N TYR A 504 -7.49 -8.83 21.67
CA TYR A 504 -6.08 -8.93 22.01
C TYR A 504 -5.22 -8.47 20.83
N ALA A 505 -4.24 -7.60 21.06
CA ALA A 505 -3.26 -7.23 20.07
C ALA A 505 -1.83 -7.24 20.63
N LYS A 506 -0.89 -7.89 19.94
CA LYS A 506 0.55 -7.88 20.29
C LYS A 506 1.38 -7.49 19.08
N GLY A 507 2.29 -6.53 19.26
CA GLY A 507 3.17 -6.06 18.20
C GLY A 507 4.25 -5.12 18.69
N ARG A 508 5.18 -4.74 17.78
CA ARG A 508 6.30 -3.86 18.12
C ARG A 508 5.96 -2.40 17.83
N ASN A 509 5.40 -2.11 16.65
CA ASN A 509 5.06 -0.75 16.22
C ASN A 509 3.54 -0.62 16.05
N PHE A 510 2.91 0.29 16.80
CA PHE A 510 1.50 0.64 16.66
C PHE A 510 1.36 2.02 16.02
N ILE A 511 0.76 2.10 14.83
CA ILE A 511 0.70 3.30 13.98
C ILE A 511 -0.75 3.78 13.88
N ASN A 512 -0.98 5.05 14.20
CA ASN A 512 -2.30 5.70 14.23
C ASN A 512 -3.32 5.02 15.16
N LEU A 513 -2.89 4.37 16.25
CA LEU A 513 -3.79 3.60 17.13
C LEU A 513 -4.94 4.44 17.73
N SER A 514 -4.76 5.76 17.90
CA SER A 514 -5.83 6.68 18.32
C SER A 514 -7.00 6.80 17.32
N SER A 515 -6.81 6.40 16.06
CA SER A 515 -7.88 6.34 15.06
C SER A 515 -8.73 5.06 15.15
N LEU A 516 -8.43 4.16 16.10
CA LEU A 516 -9.15 2.91 16.32
C LEU A 516 -10.20 3.08 17.44
N ILE A 517 -11.40 2.59 17.17
CA ILE A 517 -12.51 2.42 18.11
C ILE A 517 -12.72 0.92 18.29
N ILE A 518 -12.74 0.44 19.54
CA ILE A 518 -12.95 -0.96 19.87
C ILE A 518 -14.18 -1.06 20.77
N ASP A 519 -15.29 -1.58 20.24
CA ASP A 519 -16.52 -1.81 20.99
C ASP A 519 -16.59 -3.27 21.45
N ILE A 520 -16.50 -3.48 22.76
CA ILE A 520 -16.61 -4.79 23.43
C ILE A 520 -17.80 -4.85 24.39
N SER A 521 -18.80 -3.99 24.16
CA SER A 521 -19.97 -3.84 25.04
C SER A 521 -20.83 -5.11 25.11
N GLY A 522 -21.59 -5.27 26.18
CA GLY A 522 -22.62 -6.31 26.26
C GLY A 522 -23.77 -6.05 25.28
N GLY A 523 -24.51 -7.10 24.92
CA GLY A 523 -25.80 -6.97 24.23
C GLY A 523 -26.94 -6.66 25.18
N ASP A 524 -27.99 -6.02 24.67
CA ASP A 524 -29.19 -5.72 25.44
C ASP A 524 -29.99 -7.00 25.75
N GLY A 525 -30.57 -7.07 26.94
CA GLY A 525 -31.53 -8.12 27.28
C GLY A 525 -32.84 -7.93 26.53
N GLY A 526 -33.45 -9.01 26.05
CA GLY A 526 -34.75 -8.94 25.37
C GLY A 526 -35.88 -8.53 26.31
N LYS A 527 -36.89 -7.82 25.79
CA LYS A 527 -38.11 -7.51 26.55
C LYS A 527 -38.76 -8.82 27.04
N GLY A 528 -39.19 -8.84 28.29
CA GLY A 528 -40.07 -9.89 28.80
C GLY A 528 -41.44 -9.81 28.12
N GLN A 529 -42.13 -10.94 27.95
CA GLN A 529 -43.44 -10.92 27.29
C GLN A 529 -44.50 -10.28 28.19
N ASP A 530 -45.31 -9.38 27.64
CA ASP A 530 -46.46 -8.81 28.34
C ASP A 530 -47.48 -9.88 28.76
N GLY A 531 -48.09 -9.66 29.91
CA GLY A 531 -49.03 -10.56 30.57
C GLY A 531 -50.37 -10.66 29.86
N GLY A 532 -51.00 -11.83 29.94
CA GLY A 532 -52.28 -12.07 29.28
C GLY A 532 -53.41 -11.43 30.08
N ASN A 533 -54.23 -10.60 29.45
CA ASN A 533 -55.44 -10.11 30.10
C ASN A 533 -56.31 -11.29 30.54
N GLY A 534 -56.85 -11.22 31.75
CA GLY A 534 -57.76 -12.21 32.28
C GLY A 534 -59.08 -12.23 31.50
N ALA A 535 -59.74 -13.38 31.43
CA ALA A 535 -61.05 -13.48 30.81
C ALA A 535 -62.11 -12.77 31.66
N ASP A 536 -62.96 -11.94 31.05
CA ASP A 536 -64.11 -11.33 31.72
C ASP A 536 -65.04 -12.43 32.29
N GLY A 537 -65.54 -12.20 33.51
CA GLY A 537 -66.42 -13.13 34.22
C GLY A 537 -67.83 -13.13 33.64
N LEU A 538 -68.50 -14.29 33.68
CA LEU A 538 -69.89 -14.41 33.24
C LEU A 538 -70.82 -13.67 34.21
N CYS A 539 -71.76 -12.89 33.67
CA CYS A 539 -72.75 -12.17 34.48
C CYS A 539 -73.70 -13.14 35.20
N GLY A 540 -74.17 -12.77 36.39
CA GLY A 540 -75.08 -13.58 37.19
C GLY A 540 -76.47 -13.65 36.53
N PRO A 541 -77.09 -14.84 36.40
CA PRO A 541 -78.39 -14.97 35.75
C PRO A 541 -79.51 -14.29 36.55
N ASP A 542 -80.47 -13.70 35.86
CA ASP A 542 -81.61 -12.97 36.45
C ASP A 542 -82.77 -13.91 36.87
N SER A 543 -82.44 -15.04 37.51
CA SER A 543 -83.43 -16.02 38.01
C SER A 543 -83.89 -15.76 39.45
N GLY A 544 -83.32 -14.74 40.12
CA GLY A 544 -83.57 -14.50 41.55
C GLY A 544 -85.00 -14.08 41.89
N LYS A 545 -85.74 -13.52 40.91
CA LYS A 545 -87.12 -13.06 41.12
C LYS A 545 -88.06 -14.21 41.48
N GLU A 546 -88.04 -15.26 40.66
CA GLU A 546 -88.93 -16.42 40.76
C GLU A 546 -88.73 -17.17 42.09
N ILE A 547 -87.48 -17.31 42.54
CA ILE A 547 -87.10 -17.96 43.81
C ILE A 547 -87.71 -17.21 45.02
N VAL A 548 -87.68 -15.87 44.99
CA VAL A 548 -88.24 -15.03 46.06
C VAL A 548 -89.76 -15.01 46.01
N GLU A 549 -90.37 -14.90 44.83
CA GLU A 549 -91.84 -14.94 44.65
C GLU A 549 -92.44 -16.30 45.04
N ASN A 550 -91.75 -17.41 44.73
CA ASN A 550 -92.12 -18.77 45.14
C ASN A 550 -91.85 -19.08 46.62
N LYS A 551 -91.21 -18.15 47.38
CA LYS A 551 -90.84 -18.31 48.79
C LYS A 551 -89.95 -19.54 49.07
N GLU A 552 -89.01 -19.84 48.17
CA GLU A 552 -88.11 -20.98 48.36
C GLU A 552 -87.26 -20.82 49.64
N GLU A 553 -87.16 -21.90 50.43
CA GLU A 553 -86.47 -21.86 51.73
C GLU A 553 -84.95 -21.60 51.60
N SER A 554 -84.40 -21.80 50.40
CA SER A 554 -83.06 -21.38 49.96
C SER A 554 -82.79 -19.87 50.10
N ALA A 555 -83.84 -19.04 50.01
CA ALA A 555 -83.76 -17.59 50.09
C ALA A 555 -84.23 -17.01 51.45
N LEU A 556 -84.63 -17.82 52.43
CA LEU A 556 -85.20 -17.33 53.69
C LEU A 556 -84.10 -16.79 54.64
N VAL A 557 -83.92 -15.47 54.69
CA VAL A 557 -82.93 -14.79 55.55
C VAL A 557 -83.37 -14.74 57.02
N SER A 558 -84.65 -14.47 57.31
CA SER A 558 -85.14 -14.50 58.69
C SER A 558 -86.65 -14.68 58.83
N ARG A 559 -87.07 -15.33 59.92
CA ARG A 559 -88.46 -15.52 60.36
C ARG A 559 -88.60 -15.00 61.80
N LYS A 560 -89.40 -13.95 62.03
CA LYS A 560 -89.58 -13.30 63.35
C LYS A 560 -91.06 -13.25 63.74
N LYS A 561 -91.38 -13.73 64.96
CA LYS A 561 -92.72 -13.74 65.54
C LYS A 561 -93.12 -12.34 66.02
N VAL A 562 -94.33 -11.89 65.66
CA VAL A 562 -94.84 -10.53 65.97
C VAL A 562 -95.91 -10.61 67.07
N SER A 563 -95.54 -10.30 68.30
CA SER A 563 -96.45 -10.32 69.46
C SER A 563 -97.31 -9.06 69.56
N GLY A 564 -98.64 -9.22 69.60
CA GLY A 564 -99.59 -8.10 69.75
C GLY A 564 -99.51 -7.39 71.11
N ALA A 565 -99.72 -6.07 71.10
CA ALA A 565 -99.50 -5.20 72.26
C ALA A 565 -100.78 -4.96 73.09
N THR A 566 -101.15 -5.93 73.94
CA THR A 566 -102.32 -5.83 74.85
C THR A 566 -101.97 -6.27 76.29
N LYS A 567 -100.93 -5.65 76.89
CA LYS A 567 -100.48 -5.97 78.26
C LYS A 567 -100.30 -4.74 79.17
N LYS A 568 -101.41 -4.04 79.42
CA LYS A 568 -101.63 -3.09 80.53
C LYS A 568 -103.14 -3.09 80.85
N ILE A 569 -103.51 -2.73 82.09
CA ILE A 569 -104.88 -2.78 82.65
C ILE A 569 -105.36 -4.21 82.97
N LEU A 570 -104.90 -4.77 84.10
CA LEU A 570 -105.69 -5.56 85.07
C LEU A 570 -104.77 -6.08 86.19
N GLU A 571 -104.46 -5.19 87.14
CA GLU A 571 -103.90 -5.54 88.45
C GLU A 571 -104.89 -5.08 89.53
N LYS A 572 -104.97 -5.82 90.64
CA LYS A 572 -106.12 -5.91 91.56
C LYS A 572 -107.34 -6.59 90.89
N GLY A 573 -107.93 -7.64 91.46
CA GLY A 573 -107.58 -8.40 92.66
C GLY A 573 -108.82 -9.05 93.30
N VAL A 574 -108.63 -10.17 94.00
CA VAL A 574 -109.65 -10.92 94.77
C VAL A 574 -110.76 -11.57 93.92
N ILE A 575 -110.63 -12.88 93.70
CA ILE A 575 -111.56 -13.98 94.10
C ILE A 575 -111.08 -15.25 93.36
N GLU A 576 -110.55 -16.21 94.11
CA GLU A 576 -110.39 -17.58 93.62
C GLU A 576 -111.75 -18.30 93.69
N SER A 577 -112.21 -18.90 92.57
CA SER A 577 -113.07 -20.11 92.56
C SER A 577 -113.64 -20.49 91.18
N VAL A 578 -113.67 -19.60 90.16
CA VAL A 578 -114.51 -19.80 88.95
C VAL A 578 -113.76 -20.34 87.71
N GLU A 579 -112.48 -20.01 87.50
CA GLU A 579 -111.79 -20.25 86.21
C GLU A 579 -111.20 -21.67 86.01
N LYS A 580 -111.93 -22.73 86.35
CA LYS A 580 -111.69 -24.08 85.77
C LYS A 580 -112.51 -24.37 84.51
N GLY A 581 -113.45 -23.49 84.13
CA GLY A 581 -114.32 -23.68 82.96
C GLY A 581 -113.90 -22.96 81.67
N PHE A 582 -113.13 -21.88 81.73
CA PHE A 582 -113.05 -20.91 80.60
C PHE A 582 -111.79 -20.95 79.72
N LYS A 583 -110.81 -21.83 80.01
CA LYS A 583 -109.49 -21.83 79.34
C LYS A 583 -109.39 -22.67 78.05
N PHE A 584 -110.50 -23.10 77.47
CA PHE A 584 -110.53 -24.05 76.35
C PHE A 584 -110.83 -23.44 74.97
N PHE A 585 -111.25 -22.17 74.88
CA PHE A 585 -111.89 -21.63 73.66
C PHE A 585 -111.19 -20.47 72.93
N PHE A 586 -109.97 -20.07 73.32
CA PHE A 586 -109.22 -19.01 72.63
C PHE A 586 -107.76 -19.39 72.35
N THR A 587 -107.52 -20.01 71.20
CA THR A 587 -106.19 -20.10 70.57
C THR A 587 -105.84 -18.76 69.93
N PHE A 588 -104.71 -18.16 70.35
CA PHE A 588 -104.19 -16.94 69.75
C PHE A 588 -103.34 -17.27 68.50
N ASN A 589 -103.64 -16.63 67.37
CA ASN A 589 -102.88 -16.82 66.13
C ASN A 589 -101.50 -16.13 66.21
N ASP A 590 -100.46 -16.89 65.92
CA ASP A 590 -99.10 -16.36 65.75
C ASP A 590 -98.94 -15.75 64.35
N LYS A 591 -98.48 -14.49 64.27
CA LYS A 591 -98.05 -13.87 63.01
C LYS A 591 -96.53 -13.92 62.91
N TYR A 592 -96.02 -14.34 61.75
CA TYR A 592 -94.59 -14.38 61.45
C TYR A 592 -94.26 -13.41 60.31
N LYS A 593 -93.32 -12.50 60.54
CA LYS A 593 -92.67 -11.72 59.49
C LYS A 593 -91.49 -12.53 58.97
N GLU A 594 -91.56 -12.90 57.70
CA GLU A 594 -90.50 -13.56 56.96
C GLU A 594 -89.85 -12.57 55.99
N VAL A 595 -88.54 -12.67 55.84
CA VAL A 595 -87.74 -11.89 54.89
C VAL A 595 -86.97 -12.89 54.04
N TYR A 596 -87.29 -12.90 52.75
CA TYR A 596 -86.58 -13.66 51.74
C TYR A 596 -85.68 -12.71 50.96
N GLU A 597 -84.46 -13.15 50.66
CA GLU A 597 -83.50 -12.44 49.84
C GLU A 597 -82.75 -13.46 48.99
N VAL A 598 -82.68 -13.23 47.68
CA VAL A 598 -81.80 -14.02 46.82
C VAL A 598 -81.10 -13.13 45.82
N TYR A 599 -79.91 -13.59 45.44
CA TYR A 599 -78.95 -12.81 44.70
C TYR A 599 -77.96 -13.77 44.03
N ASN A 600 -77.86 -13.68 42.70
CA ASN A 600 -76.91 -14.48 41.92
C ASN A 600 -75.65 -13.63 41.64
N PRO A 601 -74.50 -13.91 42.27
CA PRO A 601 -73.27 -13.22 41.93
C PRO A 601 -72.87 -13.49 40.48
N GLY A 602 -72.30 -12.47 39.83
CA GLY A 602 -71.51 -12.71 38.63
C GLY A 602 -70.25 -13.49 38.99
N GLN A 603 -69.71 -14.24 38.04
CA GLN A 603 -68.40 -14.87 38.22
C GLN A 603 -67.34 -13.78 38.29
N GLU A 604 -66.35 -13.98 39.15
CA GLU A 604 -65.15 -13.14 39.16
C GLU A 604 -64.45 -13.22 37.81
N GLY A 605 -63.89 -12.10 37.34
CA GLY A 605 -63.06 -12.11 36.16
C GLY A 605 -61.75 -12.84 36.45
N GLY A 606 -61.22 -13.55 35.46
CA GLY A 606 -59.92 -14.20 35.59
C GLY A 606 -58.83 -13.20 35.96
N ASN A 607 -57.89 -13.61 36.80
CA ASN A 607 -56.72 -12.78 37.08
C ASN A 607 -55.91 -12.55 35.80
N GLY A 608 -55.35 -11.35 35.66
CA GLY A 608 -54.36 -11.08 34.62
C GLY A 608 -53.10 -11.91 34.84
N GLY A 609 -52.56 -12.47 33.77
CA GLY A 609 -51.28 -13.15 33.80
C GLY A 609 -50.15 -12.15 34.08
N ARG A 610 -49.19 -12.53 34.92
CA ARG A 610 -48.02 -11.69 35.22
C ARG A 610 -47.15 -11.50 33.98
N GLY A 611 -46.61 -10.29 33.80
CA GLY A 611 -45.60 -9.99 32.80
C GLY A 611 -44.30 -10.77 33.04
N GLY A 612 -43.68 -11.23 31.96
CA GLY A 612 -42.40 -11.91 31.99
C GLY A 612 -41.29 -10.95 32.44
N VAL A 613 -40.35 -11.44 33.25
CA VAL A 613 -39.16 -10.64 33.62
C VAL A 613 -38.32 -10.41 32.37
N GLY A 614 -37.82 -9.19 32.16
CA GLY A 614 -36.95 -8.89 31.03
C GLY A 614 -35.56 -9.54 31.17
N GLY A 615 -34.92 -9.80 30.03
CA GLY A 615 -33.66 -10.53 29.97
C GLY A 615 -32.52 -9.80 30.65
N ASN A 616 -31.58 -10.55 31.24
CA ASN A 616 -30.37 -9.95 31.80
C ASN A 616 -29.50 -9.36 30.69
N LYS A 617 -28.81 -8.25 30.99
CA LYS A 617 -27.82 -7.67 30.08
C LYS A 617 -26.63 -8.61 29.87
N GLY A 618 -26.03 -8.55 28.69
CA GLY A 618 -24.72 -9.12 28.44
C GLY A 618 -23.64 -8.39 29.25
N SER A 619 -22.58 -9.10 29.62
CA SER A 619 -21.37 -8.46 30.17
C SER A 619 -20.51 -7.91 29.02
N HIS A 620 -19.79 -6.81 29.22
CA HIS A 620 -18.72 -6.42 28.30
C HIS A 620 -17.57 -7.47 28.32
N GLY A 621 -16.81 -7.55 27.24
CA GLY A 621 -15.60 -8.38 27.17
C GLY A 621 -14.37 -7.70 27.81
N THR A 622 -13.20 -7.93 27.24
CA THR A 622 -11.93 -7.27 27.62
C THR A 622 -11.15 -6.78 26.39
N VAL A 623 -10.36 -5.72 26.57
CA VAL A 623 -9.35 -5.26 25.60
C VAL A 623 -7.99 -5.36 26.27
N TYR A 624 -7.05 -6.03 25.63
CA TYR A 624 -5.66 -6.14 26.06
C TYR A 624 -4.74 -5.87 24.87
N ILE A 625 -3.78 -4.97 25.03
CA ILE A 625 -2.80 -4.63 23.98
C ILE A 625 -1.42 -4.71 24.63
N GLU A 626 -0.50 -5.42 23.99
CA GLU A 626 0.90 -5.54 24.41
C GLU A 626 1.82 -4.75 23.46
N PRO A 627 2.12 -3.49 23.83
CA PRO A 627 3.17 -2.66 23.25
C PRO A 627 4.46 -2.75 24.07
N ASN A 628 5.57 -2.24 23.51
CA ASN A 628 6.70 -1.79 24.33
C ASN A 628 6.52 -0.33 24.77
N GLU A 629 6.04 0.52 23.85
CA GLU A 629 5.76 1.95 24.07
C GLU A 629 4.52 2.34 23.26
N LEU A 630 3.47 2.90 23.89
CA LEU A 630 2.36 3.55 23.18
C LEU A 630 2.49 5.06 23.27
N LEU A 631 2.50 5.71 22.10
CA LEU A 631 2.41 7.17 22.00
C LEU A 631 0.98 7.68 22.12
N LYS A 632 -0.03 6.85 21.76
CA LYS A 632 -1.47 7.11 21.90
C LYS A 632 -2.26 5.81 22.02
N GLU A 633 -3.30 5.81 22.84
CA GLU A 633 -4.23 4.68 23.03
C GLU A 633 -5.44 4.74 22.07
N PRO A 634 -6.12 3.60 21.80
CA PRO A 634 -7.37 3.57 21.04
C PRO A 634 -8.57 3.98 21.90
N THR A 635 -9.68 4.39 21.25
CA THR A 635 -10.97 4.57 21.94
C THR A 635 -11.57 3.21 22.24
N ILE A 636 -11.98 2.95 23.49
CA ILE A 636 -12.52 1.66 23.92
C ILE A 636 -13.93 1.84 24.52
N ILE A 637 -14.94 1.21 23.93
CA ILE A 637 -16.32 1.23 24.40
C ILE A 637 -16.59 -0.06 25.20
N LYS A 638 -17.00 0.08 26.46
CA LYS A 638 -17.10 -0.98 27.49
C LYS A 638 -18.45 -0.94 28.21
N GLU A 639 -19.54 -0.82 27.46
CA GLU A 639 -20.86 -0.62 28.07
C GLU A 639 -21.52 -1.93 28.49
N ASN A 640 -21.77 -2.08 29.79
CA ASN A 640 -22.71 -3.07 30.31
C ASN A 640 -24.15 -2.58 30.05
N ASN A 641 -24.62 -2.79 28.80
CA ASN A 641 -25.87 -2.33 28.17
C ASN A 641 -27.15 -2.66 28.95
N GLU A 642 -28.34 -2.26 28.48
CA GLU A 642 -29.51 -2.29 29.35
C GLU A 642 -30.05 -3.71 29.63
N LYS A 643 -30.61 -3.88 30.83
CA LYS A 643 -31.46 -5.04 31.13
C LYS A 643 -32.74 -4.88 30.32
N GLY A 644 -33.21 -5.96 29.71
CA GLY A 644 -34.50 -5.95 29.03
C GLY A 644 -35.61 -5.45 29.95
N ILE A 645 -36.49 -4.63 29.40
CA ILE A 645 -37.68 -4.13 30.11
C ILE A 645 -38.57 -5.36 30.42
N ASN A 646 -39.18 -5.38 31.60
CA ASN A 646 -40.17 -6.42 31.93
C ASN A 646 -41.38 -6.30 30.99
N GLY A 647 -42.10 -7.42 30.80
CA GLY A 647 -43.46 -7.34 30.30
C GLY A 647 -44.35 -6.62 31.31
N GLU A 648 -45.33 -5.88 30.81
CA GLU A 648 -46.41 -5.32 31.63
C GLU A 648 -47.27 -6.45 32.18
N ASP A 649 -47.84 -6.29 33.37
CA ASP A 649 -48.79 -7.26 33.92
C ASP A 649 -50.12 -7.16 33.15
N GLY A 650 -50.71 -8.31 32.80
CA GLY A 650 -52.00 -8.36 32.11
C GLY A 650 -53.10 -7.76 32.98
N LEU A 651 -54.06 -7.08 32.36
CA LEU A 651 -55.20 -6.53 33.08
C LEU A 651 -56.08 -7.68 33.60
N PRO A 652 -56.60 -7.61 34.85
CA PRO A 652 -57.60 -8.58 35.30
C PRO A 652 -58.86 -8.48 34.43
N GLY A 653 -59.47 -9.62 34.18
CA GLY A 653 -60.79 -9.67 33.57
C GLY A 653 -61.80 -8.94 34.45
N ARG A 654 -62.78 -8.28 33.83
CA ARG A 654 -63.85 -7.60 34.55
C ARG A 654 -64.73 -8.65 35.21
N GLY A 655 -65.07 -8.43 36.48
CA GLY A 655 -66.08 -9.25 37.16
C GLY A 655 -67.39 -9.21 36.37
N GLY A 656 -68.02 -10.37 36.19
CA GLY A 656 -69.33 -10.46 35.58
C GLY A 656 -70.33 -9.63 36.38
N LYS A 657 -71.26 -8.95 35.71
CA LYS A 657 -72.27 -8.17 36.42
C LYS A 657 -73.12 -9.09 37.29
N ASN A 658 -73.09 -8.78 38.57
CA ASN A 658 -74.05 -9.19 39.59
C ASN A 658 -75.49 -9.20 39.06
N GLY A 659 -76.20 -10.32 39.19
CA GLY A 659 -77.64 -10.36 38.93
C GLY A 659 -78.38 -9.47 39.94
N PRO A 660 -79.55 -8.90 39.60
CA PRO A 660 -80.26 -8.03 40.52
C PRO A 660 -80.66 -8.80 41.80
N LYS A 661 -80.53 -8.12 42.94
CA LYS A 661 -80.88 -8.65 44.26
C LYS A 661 -82.37 -8.47 44.49
N TYR A 662 -83.10 -9.57 44.68
CA TYR A 662 -84.52 -9.56 44.99
C TYR A 662 -84.73 -9.77 46.49
N CYS A 663 -85.67 -9.02 47.08
CA CYS A 663 -86.02 -9.14 48.49
C CYS A 663 -87.55 -9.11 48.65
N GLY A 664 -88.12 -10.14 49.27
CA GLY A 664 -89.55 -10.29 49.52
C GLY A 664 -89.83 -10.32 51.01
N ILE A 665 -90.75 -9.48 51.49
CA ILE A 665 -91.16 -9.44 52.90
C ILE A 665 -92.60 -9.94 53.00
N TYR A 666 -92.77 -11.13 53.57
CA TYR A 666 -94.08 -11.77 53.71
C TYR A 666 -94.50 -11.83 55.18
N ILE A 667 -95.75 -11.44 55.46
CA ILE A 667 -96.36 -11.65 56.78
C ILE A 667 -97.27 -12.87 56.64
N ASN A 668 -96.76 -14.02 57.06
CA ASN A 668 -97.55 -15.26 57.05
C ASN A 668 -98.40 -15.31 58.34
N GLU A 669 -99.71 -15.32 58.16
CA GLU A 669 -100.70 -15.54 59.21
C GLU A 669 -101.43 -16.86 58.95
N ILE A 670 -101.28 -17.82 59.86
CA ILE A 670 -101.84 -19.16 59.71
C ILE A 670 -103.31 -19.15 60.16
N SER A 671 -104.19 -18.68 59.27
CA SER A 671 -105.64 -18.71 59.48
C SER A 671 -106.24 -20.06 59.07
N TYR A 672 -106.84 -20.79 60.01
CA TYR A 672 -107.54 -22.03 59.69
C TYR A 672 -108.90 -21.75 59.03
N SER A 673 -109.05 -22.19 57.77
CA SER A 673 -110.30 -22.35 57.01
C SER A 673 -111.34 -21.21 57.06
N GLY A 674 -111.33 -20.34 56.03
CA GLY A 674 -112.48 -19.51 55.67
C GLY A 674 -112.14 -18.04 55.40
N PHE A 675 -112.59 -17.54 54.25
CA PHE A 675 -112.44 -16.15 53.75
C PHE A 675 -111.01 -15.64 53.49
N LYS A 676 -110.71 -15.38 52.22
CA LYS A 676 -109.56 -14.57 51.78
C LYS A 676 -109.90 -13.08 51.93
N VAL A 677 -109.05 -12.31 52.60
CA VAL A 677 -108.68 -10.95 52.18
C VAL A 677 -107.21 -10.74 52.49
N TYR A 678 -106.42 -10.40 51.48
CA TYR A 678 -105.14 -9.70 51.66
C TYR A 678 -105.13 -8.49 50.74
N LYS A 679 -104.53 -7.41 51.22
CA LYS A 679 -104.46 -6.11 50.57
C LYS A 679 -102.99 -5.75 50.41
N GLU A 680 -102.54 -5.60 49.17
CA GLU A 680 -101.19 -5.11 48.89
C GLU A 680 -101.01 -3.67 49.38
N PHE A 681 -99.77 -3.38 49.74
CA PHE A 681 -99.27 -2.06 50.07
C PHE A 681 -97.93 -1.91 49.38
N ASP A 682 -97.92 -1.22 48.23
CA ASP A 682 -96.69 -0.70 47.67
C ASP A 682 -96.10 0.37 48.60
N SER A 683 -94.78 0.37 48.70
CA SER A 683 -94.02 1.44 49.33
C SER A 683 -92.72 1.68 48.57
N GLU A 684 -92.85 2.26 47.37
CA GLU A 684 -91.72 2.92 46.73
C GLU A 684 -91.17 4.00 47.68
N SER A 685 -89.91 3.87 48.08
CA SER A 685 -89.18 4.91 48.81
C SER A 685 -88.22 5.60 47.85
N ASN A 686 -88.76 6.55 47.09
CA ASN A 686 -87.96 7.48 46.29
C ASN A 686 -87.30 8.52 47.21
N ASP A 687 -86.02 8.34 47.54
CA ASP A 687 -85.18 9.40 48.08
C ASP A 687 -84.34 10.02 46.96
N SER A 688 -84.65 11.27 46.65
CA SER A 688 -83.92 12.17 45.76
C SER A 688 -84.04 13.60 46.34
N GLU A 689 -83.09 14.53 46.17
CA GLU A 689 -81.91 14.58 45.31
C GLU A 689 -80.69 15.13 46.09
N THR A 690 -79.51 15.11 45.47
CA THR A 690 -78.64 16.30 45.50
C THR A 690 -77.91 16.42 44.17
N ARG A 691 -78.13 17.52 43.45
CA ARG A 691 -77.66 17.71 42.06
C ARG A 691 -76.32 18.42 41.97
N THR A 692 -75.47 17.97 41.06
CA THR A 692 -74.62 18.84 40.23
C THR A 692 -74.54 18.27 38.81
N VAL A 693 -75.22 18.95 37.88
CA VAL A 693 -74.95 19.15 36.43
C VAL A 693 -73.84 18.23 35.86
N GLU A 694 -74.16 17.24 35.01
CA GLU A 694 -74.26 17.35 33.53
C GLU A 694 -72.98 17.95 32.88
N ILE A 695 -72.45 17.42 31.77
CA ILE A 695 -73.12 17.06 30.51
C ILE A 695 -72.66 15.70 29.96
N ALA A 696 -73.58 15.04 29.24
CA ALA A 696 -73.43 13.74 28.59
C ALA A 696 -72.82 13.84 27.16
N ASP A 697 -72.54 12.80 26.38
CA ASP A 697 -72.69 11.36 26.60
C ASP A 697 -71.72 10.56 25.70
N SER A 698 -71.79 9.24 25.86
CA SER A 698 -71.51 8.12 24.96
C SER A 698 -72.02 8.29 23.49
N LYS A 699 -71.72 7.44 22.47
CA LYS A 699 -70.87 6.23 22.27
C LYS A 699 -70.89 5.87 20.75
N GLU A 700 -69.92 5.07 20.25
CA GLU A 700 -70.08 3.94 19.27
C GLU A 700 -70.71 4.18 17.85
N ILE A 701 -70.37 3.48 16.74
CA ILE A 701 -69.32 2.48 16.41
C ILE A 701 -69.14 2.28 14.87
N VAL A 702 -67.95 1.82 14.43
CA VAL A 702 -67.64 0.99 13.22
C VAL A 702 -67.79 1.54 11.77
N ALA A 703 -66.61 1.81 11.17
CA ALA A 703 -66.03 1.26 9.92
C ALA A 703 -66.43 1.70 8.47
N ASN A 704 -65.36 2.00 7.72
CA ASN A 704 -65.09 1.70 6.29
C ASN A 704 -65.90 2.46 5.19
N CYS A 705 -65.37 2.76 3.99
CA CYS A 705 -64.12 2.30 3.34
C CYS A 705 -63.54 3.31 2.30
N THR A 706 -62.38 2.96 1.72
CA THR A 706 -61.79 3.35 0.39
C THR A 706 -61.50 4.82 0.02
N ASP A 707 -60.20 5.14 -0.01
CA ASP A 707 -59.37 5.40 -1.23
C ASP A 707 -59.86 6.27 -2.42
N GLU A 708 -59.13 7.35 -2.76
CA GLU A 708 -58.15 7.38 -3.88
C GLU A 708 -57.62 8.81 -4.26
N ARG A 709 -56.32 8.89 -4.64
CA ARG A 709 -55.64 9.81 -5.62
C ARG A 709 -55.59 11.35 -5.37
N VAL A 710 -54.42 12.02 -5.36
CA VAL A 710 -53.38 12.28 -6.42
C VAL A 710 -53.90 13.29 -7.48
N THR A 711 -53.32 14.49 -7.70
CA THR A 711 -52.12 14.93 -8.51
C THR A 711 -52.09 16.51 -8.45
N THR A 712 -51.06 17.37 -8.63
CA THR A 712 -49.59 17.33 -8.88
C THR A 712 -48.89 18.71 -8.66
N LEU A 713 -47.55 18.75 -8.75
CA LEU A 713 -46.65 19.79 -9.32
C LEU A 713 -46.11 21.03 -8.54
N VAL A 714 -44.78 21.14 -8.64
CA VAL A 714 -43.81 22.25 -8.43
C VAL A 714 -43.72 23.15 -9.71
N PRO A 715 -42.79 24.15 -9.89
CA PRO A 715 -41.89 24.91 -8.98
C PRO A 715 -41.87 26.46 -9.23
N THR A 716 -41.02 27.26 -8.56
CA THR A 716 -39.81 27.95 -9.17
C THR A 716 -39.09 29.02 -8.31
N SER A 717 -37.74 28.92 -8.31
CA SER A 717 -36.68 29.96 -8.39
C SER A 717 -36.51 31.17 -7.41
N SER A 718 -35.21 31.44 -7.14
CA SER A 718 -34.52 32.75 -6.97
C SER A 718 -34.79 33.64 -5.73
N LYS A 719 -33.82 34.42 -5.18
CA LYS A 719 -32.33 34.38 -5.15
C LYS A 719 -31.82 35.52 -4.20
N GLU A 720 -30.49 35.64 -4.02
CA GLU A 720 -29.76 36.84 -3.49
C GLU A 720 -30.02 37.22 -2.01
N SER A 721 -29.13 37.95 -1.30
CA SER A 721 -27.66 38.11 -1.40
C SER A 721 -27.09 38.66 -0.06
N ASP A 722 -25.76 38.73 0.03
CA ASP A 722 -24.90 39.72 0.74
C ASP A 722 -23.72 39.01 1.46
N THR A 723 -22.43 39.26 1.22
CA THR A 723 -21.55 40.39 0.79
C THR A 723 -20.81 41.06 1.95
N GLU A 724 -19.49 40.79 2.04
CA GLU A 724 -18.43 41.69 2.52
C GLU A 724 -17.05 40.99 2.36
N SER A 725 -15.93 41.72 2.44
CA SER A 725 -15.23 42.38 1.32
C SER A 725 -13.77 42.69 1.71
N ILE A 726 -13.05 43.58 1.00
CA ILE A 726 -11.69 44.09 1.27
C ILE A 726 -10.58 43.05 0.92
N ASP A 727 -9.87 43.13 -0.22
CA ASP A 727 -8.84 44.11 -0.65
C ASP A 727 -7.44 43.86 -0.03
N SER A 728 -6.30 44.18 -0.65
CA SER A 728 -5.91 44.82 -1.95
C SER A 728 -4.45 44.41 -2.27
N ASP A 729 -3.75 44.86 -3.32
CA ASP A 729 -3.92 44.92 -4.79
C ASP A 729 -2.47 44.96 -5.33
N GLU A 730 -2.23 44.47 -6.55
CA GLU A 730 -1.17 44.87 -7.51
C GLU A 730 -1.04 43.75 -8.57
N ARG A 731 -1.66 43.88 -9.75
CA ARG A 731 -1.24 44.68 -10.94
C ARG A 731 -0.16 43.97 -11.77
N ILE A 732 -0.52 43.43 -12.94
CA ILE A 732 -0.45 44.09 -14.28
C ILE A 732 1.01 44.14 -14.77
N ASP A 733 1.37 43.62 -15.94
CA ASP A 733 0.68 43.88 -17.22
C ASP A 733 0.61 42.67 -18.19
N SER A 734 0.03 42.93 -19.37
CA SER A 734 -0.41 41.97 -20.36
C SER A 734 0.06 42.35 -21.77
N LYS A 735 0.07 41.37 -22.69
CA LYS A 735 -0.02 41.66 -24.13
C LYS A 735 -0.71 40.51 -24.87
N LYS A 736 -1.75 40.87 -25.63
CA LYS A 736 -2.47 39.96 -26.54
C LYS A 736 -1.87 40.06 -27.94
N SER A 737 -1.95 38.97 -28.70
CA SER A 737 -2.04 39.03 -30.16
C SER A 737 -2.87 37.86 -30.70
N ASP A 738 -4.07 38.22 -31.16
CA ASP A 738 -4.80 37.68 -32.31
C ASP A 738 -5.15 36.19 -32.41
N THR A 739 -6.47 35.97 -32.42
CA THR A 739 -7.16 34.77 -32.90
C THR A 739 -7.02 34.58 -34.40
N ASN A 740 -6.91 33.32 -34.90
CA ASN A 740 -8.06 32.72 -35.60
C ASN A 740 -7.96 31.23 -36.03
N SER A 741 -9.14 30.62 -35.96
CA SER A 741 -9.66 29.53 -36.82
C SER A 741 -9.37 28.04 -36.52
N LYS A 742 -10.44 27.27 -36.79
CA LYS A 742 -10.55 25.82 -37.11
C LYS A 742 -10.35 24.77 -36.01
N ASN A 743 -11.51 24.31 -35.53
CA ASN A 743 -11.76 22.88 -35.34
C ASN A 743 -11.49 22.12 -36.65
N ASP A 744 -10.87 20.94 -36.61
CA ASP A 744 -11.30 19.73 -37.34
C ASP A 744 -10.42 18.50 -36.98
N LEU A 745 -10.76 17.33 -37.55
CA LEU A 745 -10.04 16.05 -37.49
C LEU A 745 -9.95 15.33 -36.12
N LYS A 746 -11.11 14.82 -35.66
CA LYS A 746 -11.20 13.47 -35.09
C LYS A 746 -11.49 12.44 -36.19
N ALA A 747 -10.53 12.11 -37.05
CA ALA A 747 -10.55 10.90 -37.91
C ALA A 747 -9.23 10.71 -38.68
N THR A 748 -8.67 9.48 -38.66
CA THR A 748 -7.89 8.78 -39.71
C THR A 748 -6.85 7.85 -39.07
N ALA A 749 -7.27 6.63 -38.70
CA ALA A 749 -6.38 5.53 -38.29
C ALA A 749 -7.09 4.17 -38.41
N SER A 750 -7.89 3.95 -39.46
CA SER A 750 -8.57 2.68 -39.72
C SER A 750 -8.78 2.46 -41.21
N ARG A 751 -8.44 1.25 -41.69
CA ARG A 751 -8.42 0.73 -43.09
C ARG A 751 -7.07 0.76 -43.83
N PHE A 752 -6.20 -0.18 -43.45
CA PHE A 752 -5.48 -1.10 -44.35
C PHE A 752 -5.01 -2.26 -43.43
N LEU A 753 -5.16 -3.54 -43.74
CA LEU A 753 -5.66 -4.18 -44.96
C LEU A 753 -6.32 -5.54 -44.59
N THR A 754 -7.57 -5.77 -45.00
CA THR A 754 -8.27 -7.06 -44.80
C THR A 754 -8.55 -7.69 -46.16
N SER A 755 -7.73 -8.65 -46.58
CA SER A 755 -7.97 -9.42 -47.80
C SER A 755 -7.33 -10.81 -47.72
N TYR A 756 -8.06 -11.78 -47.18
CA TYR A 756 -8.34 -13.07 -47.85
C TYR A 756 -9.30 -13.90 -46.97
N LEU A 757 -10.42 -14.34 -47.52
CA LEU A 757 -11.36 -15.28 -46.88
C LEU A 757 -12.20 -16.01 -47.94
N GLY A 758 -12.51 -17.27 -47.69
CA GLY A 758 -13.20 -18.18 -48.62
C GLY A 758 -12.23 -18.89 -49.58
N SER A 759 -12.36 -20.19 -49.86
CA SER A 759 -13.33 -21.22 -49.43
C SER A 759 -12.62 -22.60 -49.49
N ALA A 760 -13.14 -23.75 -49.05
CA ALA A 760 -14.52 -24.15 -48.73
C ALA A 760 -14.60 -25.29 -47.66
N ALA A 761 -15.79 -25.89 -47.54
CA ALA A 761 -16.21 -26.99 -46.66
C ALA A 761 -15.47 -28.35 -46.93
N ALA A 762 -15.72 -29.48 -46.23
CA ALA A 762 -16.94 -29.89 -45.53
C ALA A 762 -16.77 -31.11 -44.57
N LEU A 763 -17.73 -31.26 -43.62
CA LEU A 763 -18.26 -32.49 -42.97
C LEU A 763 -17.26 -33.44 -42.22
N GLY A 764 -17.62 -34.11 -41.12
CA GLY A 764 -18.90 -34.18 -40.37
C GLY A 764 -18.80 -35.02 -39.08
N TYR A 765 -19.94 -35.34 -38.45
CA TYR A 765 -20.10 -36.13 -37.20
C TYR A 765 -19.34 -37.49 -37.22
N SER A 766 -18.87 -38.06 -36.10
CA SER A 766 -19.72 -38.67 -35.06
C SER A 766 -18.96 -39.39 -33.91
N ALA A 767 -19.70 -39.76 -32.86
CA ALA A 767 -19.52 -40.94 -31.98
C ALA A 767 -18.30 -41.10 -31.03
N LEU A 768 -18.58 -40.96 -29.71
CA LEU A 768 -18.16 -41.93 -28.68
C LEU A 768 -18.91 -43.27 -28.90
N PRO A 769 -18.54 -44.47 -28.34
CA PRO A 769 -18.27 -44.66 -26.89
C PRO A 769 -17.40 -45.89 -26.46
N ILE A 770 -17.46 -46.24 -25.15
CA ILE A 770 -17.21 -47.57 -24.50
C ILE A 770 -15.76 -48.03 -24.19
N MET A 771 -15.45 -48.06 -22.87
CA MET A 771 -14.88 -49.15 -22.00
C MET A 771 -13.79 -50.15 -22.51
N THR A 772 -12.94 -50.81 -21.69
CA THR A 772 -12.90 -51.08 -20.21
C THR A 772 -11.51 -51.60 -19.74
N LYS A 773 -11.24 -51.61 -18.42
CA LYS A 773 -10.37 -52.56 -17.65
C LYS A 773 -8.84 -52.50 -17.94
N GLN A 774 -7.89 -52.87 -17.06
CA GLN A 774 -7.82 -53.33 -15.64
C GLN A 774 -6.78 -52.41 -14.92
N VAL A 775 -6.71 -52.13 -13.61
CA VAL A 775 -6.92 -52.87 -12.34
C VAL A 775 -5.88 -53.95 -12.01
N LEU A 776 -4.80 -53.59 -11.29
CA LEU A 776 -4.49 -54.20 -9.97
C LEU A 776 -3.50 -53.32 -9.14
N LYS A 777 -3.04 -53.81 -7.97
CA LYS A 777 -2.59 -52.99 -6.82
C LYS A 777 -1.60 -53.77 -5.91
N ILE A 778 -0.55 -53.12 -5.37
CA ILE A 778 0.38 -53.61 -4.30
C ILE A 778 1.29 -54.79 -4.75
N GLY A 779 2.56 -54.99 -4.35
CA GLY A 779 3.50 -54.34 -3.40
C GLY A 779 4.92 -54.93 -3.60
N SER A 780 5.87 -55.01 -2.65
CA SER A 780 6.10 -54.39 -1.33
C SER A 780 7.39 -54.93 -0.66
N LEU A 781 8.02 -54.16 0.25
CA LEU A 781 9.07 -54.56 1.24
C LEU A 781 10.52 -54.81 0.75
N THR A 782 11.50 -54.33 1.56
CA THR A 782 12.95 -54.72 1.65
C THR A 782 13.85 -54.64 0.39
N GLY A 783 15.16 -54.31 0.48
CA GLY A 783 15.98 -53.82 1.59
C GLY A 783 17.50 -53.86 1.30
N ALA A 784 18.26 -52.91 1.89
CA ALA A 784 19.73 -52.88 2.08
C ALA A 784 20.71 -52.88 0.88
N SER A 785 21.51 -51.79 0.78
CA SER A 785 22.91 -51.72 0.28
C SER A 785 23.17 -51.90 -1.23
N LEU A 786 24.33 -51.53 -1.82
CA LEU A 786 25.58 -50.94 -1.29
C LEU A 786 26.16 -49.90 -2.29
N ALA A 787 27.33 -49.30 -1.98
CA ALA A 787 28.04 -48.24 -2.72
C ALA A 787 28.50 -48.62 -4.17
N ALA A 788 29.03 -47.74 -5.03
CA ALA A 788 29.62 -46.40 -4.84
C ALA A 788 29.54 -45.51 -6.11
N GLY A 789 29.82 -44.20 -5.99
CA GLY A 789 29.83 -43.28 -7.16
C GLY A 789 30.18 -41.81 -6.88
N LEU A 790 31.45 -41.54 -6.53
CA LEU A 790 32.15 -40.23 -6.62
C LEU A 790 31.32 -38.93 -6.41
N GLY A 791 31.30 -38.43 -5.16
CA GLY A 791 30.77 -37.08 -4.88
C GLY A 791 31.83 -35.98 -5.04
N VAL A 792 31.42 -34.82 -5.56
CA VAL A 792 32.12 -33.54 -5.42
C VAL A 792 31.21 -32.59 -4.66
N SER A 793 31.38 -32.51 -3.34
CA SER A 793 30.65 -31.54 -2.51
C SER A 793 31.35 -30.19 -2.54
N ILE A 794 30.69 -29.17 -3.09
CA ILE A 794 31.10 -27.78 -2.87
C ILE A 794 30.69 -27.39 -1.45
N ALA A 795 31.60 -27.61 -0.51
CA ALA A 795 31.43 -27.21 0.89
C ALA A 795 31.55 -25.69 1.01
N ILE A 796 30.42 -24.97 0.83
CA ILE A 796 30.31 -23.58 1.25
C ILE A 796 30.36 -23.57 2.79
N PRO A 797 31.32 -22.87 3.43
CA PRO A 797 31.35 -22.76 4.88
C PRO A 797 30.22 -21.84 5.33
N LEU A 798 29.05 -22.43 5.62
CA LEU A 798 27.98 -21.77 6.36
C LEU A 798 28.50 -21.47 7.78
N VAL A 799 29.03 -20.26 7.96
CA VAL A 799 29.28 -19.68 9.28
C VAL A 799 27.93 -19.50 9.96
N ILE A 800 27.55 -20.47 10.79
CA ILE A 800 26.34 -20.40 11.61
C ILE A 800 26.54 -19.29 12.65
N SER A 801 26.10 -18.09 12.30
CA SER A 801 26.11 -16.93 13.19
C SER A 801 25.23 -17.22 14.41
N PRO A 802 25.71 -16.97 15.65
CA PRO A 802 24.94 -17.24 16.88
C PRO A 802 23.68 -16.36 17.01
N VAL A 803 23.50 -15.36 16.14
CA VAL A 803 22.41 -14.37 16.15
C VAL A 803 21.02 -14.98 15.88
N SER A 804 20.92 -16.28 15.55
CA SER A 804 19.64 -17.01 15.50
C SER A 804 18.86 -16.91 16.83
N ALA A 805 19.55 -16.98 17.97
CA ALA A 805 18.95 -16.86 19.30
C ALA A 805 18.38 -15.44 19.58
N HIS A 806 18.86 -14.42 18.86
CA HIS A 806 18.68 -13.03 19.27
C HIS A 806 17.26 -12.48 19.04
N PHE A 807 16.47 -13.10 18.14
CA PHE A 807 15.04 -12.79 17.98
C PHE A 807 14.11 -13.70 18.79
N SER A 808 14.61 -14.81 19.33
CA SER A 808 13.84 -15.64 20.28
C SER A 808 13.84 -14.98 21.67
N SER A 809 15.01 -14.52 22.12
CA SER A 809 15.22 -13.93 23.45
C SER A 809 14.42 -12.65 23.72
N TYR A 810 14.15 -11.82 22.70
CA TYR A 810 13.38 -10.58 22.88
C TYR A 810 11.87 -10.79 23.13
N TRP A 811 11.35 -12.01 23.05
CA TRP A 811 9.96 -12.31 23.42
C TRP A 811 9.81 -12.93 24.83
N GLU A 812 10.90 -13.06 25.58
CA GLU A 812 10.94 -13.73 26.89
C GLU A 812 10.91 -12.75 28.10
N GLU A 813 10.90 -11.44 27.86
CA GLU A 813 10.77 -10.44 28.93
C GLU A 813 9.32 -10.38 29.46
N LYS A 814 9.19 -10.19 30.78
CA LYS A 814 7.90 -10.32 31.49
C LYS A 814 7.11 -9.00 31.45
N PRO A 815 5.78 -9.04 31.29
CA PRO A 815 4.96 -7.84 31.17
C PRO A 815 4.95 -7.02 32.47
N HIS A 816 5.10 -5.70 32.33
CA HIS A 816 4.84 -4.75 33.40
C HIS A 816 3.33 -4.47 33.49
N LYS A 817 2.75 -4.56 34.69
CA LYS A 817 1.37 -4.12 34.93
C LYS A 817 1.29 -2.62 35.17
N LEU A 818 0.32 -1.99 34.52
CA LEU A 818 -0.18 -0.67 34.91
C LEU A 818 -1.17 -0.85 36.08
N ASP A 819 -1.03 -0.02 37.11
CA ASP A 819 -1.88 -0.01 38.31
C ASP A 819 -3.09 0.91 38.09
N ASP A 820 -4.31 0.36 38.10
CA ASP A 820 -5.54 1.17 38.16
C ASP A 820 -5.64 1.90 39.50
N LYS A 821 -5.42 3.22 39.49
CA LYS A 821 -5.55 4.08 40.70
C LYS A 821 -6.23 5.42 40.40
N SER A 822 -7.55 5.46 40.57
CA SER A 822 -8.17 6.36 41.55
C SER A 822 -9.69 6.19 41.63
N PHE A 823 -10.21 6.10 42.85
CA PHE A 823 -11.57 6.54 43.19
C PHE A 823 -11.51 7.22 44.56
N VAL A 824 -12.14 8.38 44.68
CA VAL A 824 -12.20 9.16 45.93
C VAL A 824 -13.40 8.71 46.75
N SER A 825 -13.21 8.45 48.04
CA SER A 825 -14.27 8.00 48.96
C SER A 825 -14.73 9.11 49.91
N ASP A 826 -15.76 9.85 49.52
CA ASP A 826 -16.51 10.71 50.44
C ASP A 826 -17.49 9.88 51.27
N GLY A 827 -17.33 9.91 52.59
CA GLY A 827 -18.09 9.09 53.53
C GLY A 827 -19.25 9.82 54.20
N LYS A 828 -20.36 9.10 54.42
CA LYS A 828 -21.38 9.40 55.44
C LYS A 828 -22.20 8.14 55.76
N SER A 829 -22.22 7.74 57.03
CA SER A 829 -23.24 6.81 57.55
C SER A 829 -24.54 7.57 57.84
N PRO A 830 -25.69 6.88 57.97
CA PRO A 830 -26.04 6.40 59.32
C PRO A 830 -26.79 5.06 59.42
N SER A 831 -26.59 4.42 60.56
CA SER A 831 -27.50 3.50 61.27
C SER A 831 -27.80 2.09 60.69
N PRO A 832 -28.13 1.10 61.56
CA PRO A 832 -28.23 -0.31 61.16
C PRO A 832 -29.65 -0.88 61.18
N LEU A 833 -29.89 -1.90 60.35
CA LEU A 833 -30.83 -2.99 60.62
C LEU A 833 -30.47 -4.21 59.75
N ASN A 834 -31.01 -5.38 60.08
CA ASN A 834 -30.65 -6.68 59.50
C ASN A 834 -30.78 -6.71 57.95
N ASP A 835 -29.81 -7.34 57.27
CA ASP A 835 -30.04 -8.73 56.86
C ASP A 835 -28.77 -9.57 56.62
N LYS A 836 -28.90 -10.90 56.68
CA LYS A 836 -27.80 -11.86 56.53
C LYS A 836 -27.66 -12.36 55.08
N SER A 837 -26.80 -11.73 54.28
CA SER A 837 -25.96 -12.43 53.27
C SER A 837 -25.09 -11.48 52.46
N LYS A 838 -23.81 -11.38 52.82
CA LYS A 838 -22.74 -10.95 51.90
C LYS A 838 -21.53 -11.86 52.08
N SER A 839 -21.39 -12.81 51.16
CA SER A 839 -20.08 -13.38 50.86
C SER A 839 -19.25 -12.32 50.15
N GLU A 840 -18.10 -11.96 50.69
CA GLU A 840 -17.12 -11.15 49.96
C GLU A 840 -16.58 -11.97 48.79
N SER A 841 -17.13 -11.74 47.60
CA SER A 841 -16.62 -12.32 46.36
C SER A 841 -15.31 -11.63 46.00
N SER A 842 -14.20 -12.14 46.53
CA SER A 842 -12.88 -11.90 45.95
C SER A 842 -12.96 -12.27 44.47
N LEU A 843 -12.88 -11.28 43.58
CA LEU A 843 -12.82 -11.52 42.15
C LEU A 843 -11.70 -12.53 41.87
N PRO A 844 -11.98 -13.67 41.21
CA PRO A 844 -10.92 -14.58 40.82
C PRO A 844 -9.88 -13.82 39.99
N LYS A 845 -8.60 -14.03 40.30
CA LYS A 845 -7.57 -13.78 39.30
C LYS A 845 -7.76 -14.88 38.26
N ASP A 846 -8.25 -14.52 37.08
CA ASP A 846 -8.47 -15.49 35.99
C ASP A 846 -7.12 -15.93 35.39
N GLU A 847 -6.44 -16.83 36.10
CA GLU A 847 -5.16 -17.45 35.71
C GLU A 847 -5.24 -18.17 34.34
N LYS A 848 -6.45 -18.43 33.83
CA LYS A 848 -6.71 -18.93 32.47
C LYS A 848 -6.35 -17.92 31.37
N SER A 849 -6.40 -16.63 31.64
CA SER A 849 -6.14 -15.61 30.62
C SER A 849 -4.68 -15.65 30.14
N ASP A 850 -3.74 -15.66 31.09
CA ASP A 850 -2.30 -15.72 30.82
C ASP A 850 -1.89 -17.01 30.06
N SER A 851 -2.55 -18.15 30.32
CA SER A 851 -2.28 -19.41 29.59
C SER A 851 -2.72 -19.35 28.12
N ASP A 852 -3.88 -18.75 27.85
CA ASP A 852 -4.42 -18.69 26.48
C ASP A 852 -3.61 -17.70 25.61
N TYR A 853 -3.23 -16.53 26.14
CA TYR A 853 -2.33 -15.61 25.45
C TYR A 853 -0.96 -16.24 25.15
N SER A 854 -0.41 -17.01 26.11
CA SER A 854 0.85 -17.74 25.94
C SER A 854 0.79 -18.77 24.82
N LYS A 855 -0.33 -19.51 24.69
CA LYS A 855 -0.54 -20.45 23.58
C LYS A 855 -0.56 -19.72 22.23
N LYS A 856 -1.35 -18.65 22.09
CA LYS A 856 -1.45 -17.90 20.81
C LYS A 856 -0.10 -17.33 20.36
N LEU A 857 0.73 -16.88 21.31
CA LEU A 857 2.10 -16.44 21.03
C LEU A 857 3.01 -17.61 20.59
N SER A 858 2.84 -18.81 21.17
CA SER A 858 3.52 -20.03 20.69
C SER A 858 3.11 -20.37 19.25
N ASP A 859 1.80 -20.36 18.95
CA ASP A 859 1.26 -20.66 17.61
C ASP A 859 1.78 -19.65 16.56
N TYR A 860 1.86 -18.36 16.92
CA TYR A 860 2.50 -17.33 16.10
C TYR A 860 4.01 -17.57 15.94
N ASN A 861 4.72 -17.90 17.02
CA ASN A 861 6.17 -18.12 16.99
C ASN A 861 6.56 -19.36 16.17
N GLU A 862 5.75 -20.41 16.15
CA GLU A 862 5.94 -21.53 15.23
C GLU A 862 5.69 -21.12 13.78
N TYR A 863 4.58 -20.40 13.50
CA TYR A 863 4.29 -19.88 12.17
C TYR A 863 5.42 -18.97 11.66
N TYR A 864 5.95 -18.10 12.52
CA TYR A 864 7.10 -17.25 12.24
C TYR A 864 8.37 -18.07 12.00
N LYS A 865 8.70 -19.04 12.87
CA LYS A 865 9.87 -19.92 12.71
C LYS A 865 9.87 -20.66 11.37
N ASN A 866 8.71 -21.14 10.93
CA ASN A 866 8.56 -21.94 9.71
C ASN A 866 8.63 -21.09 8.42
N ASN A 867 8.25 -19.81 8.47
CA ASN A 867 8.17 -18.94 7.27
C ASN A 867 9.23 -17.82 7.23
N SER A 868 9.84 -17.47 8.36
CA SER A 868 10.72 -16.31 8.47
C SER A 868 12.06 -16.46 7.76
N GLN A 869 12.45 -17.64 7.24
CA GLN A 869 13.68 -17.74 6.44
C GLN A 869 13.63 -16.86 5.18
N VAL A 870 12.49 -16.84 4.48
CA VAL A 870 12.30 -16.00 3.27
C VAL A 870 12.22 -14.52 3.64
N ILE A 871 11.52 -14.21 4.73
CA ILE A 871 11.19 -12.84 5.16
C ILE A 871 12.37 -12.17 5.88
N ASN A 872 13.13 -12.88 6.71
CA ASN A 872 14.32 -12.35 7.39
C ASN A 872 15.41 -11.93 6.40
N VAL A 873 15.64 -12.72 5.34
CA VAL A 873 16.60 -12.35 4.27
C VAL A 873 16.23 -11.03 3.57
N PHE A 874 14.96 -10.64 3.64
CA PHE A 874 14.47 -9.39 3.09
C PHE A 874 14.48 -8.23 4.09
N PHE A 875 13.84 -8.40 5.25
CA PHE A 875 13.64 -7.31 6.23
C PHE A 875 14.81 -7.10 7.21
N LYS A 876 15.70 -8.08 7.41
CA LYS A 876 16.87 -7.96 8.32
C LYS A 876 18.12 -7.37 7.63
N ASN A 877 18.10 -7.25 6.31
CA ASN A 877 19.14 -6.57 5.54
C ASN A 877 18.79 -5.09 5.25
N SER A 878 17.61 -4.66 5.69
CA SER A 878 16.99 -3.36 5.37
C SER A 878 16.49 -2.59 6.60
N ARG A 879 16.32 -3.26 7.75
CA ARG A 879 16.08 -2.70 9.09
C ARG A 879 17.13 -3.23 10.07
#